data_AF-B1C8B2-F1
#
_entry.id   AF-B1C8B2-F1
#
_cell.length_a   1.000
_cell.length_b   1.000
_cell.length_c   1.000
_cell.angle_alpha   90.00
_cell.angle_beta   90.00
_cell.angle_gamma   90.00
#
_symmetry.space_group_name_H-M   'P 1'
#
loop_
_entity.id
_entity.type
_entity.pdbx_description
1 polymer ?
#
loop_
_entity_poly.entity_id
_entity_poly.type
_entity_poly.pdbx_seq_one_letter_code
_entity_poly.pdbx_strand_id
1 'polypeptide(L)'
;MNTGKRIIWVLLLFLIPSFNISANNIYTIEIPDFVKNEAKDESKYKGDELPKEYLNNKDKNTKAVNKNFYVAYAYAAKDKSEDKYPTLVKFNKLKTFSTFESAKNSMNTLYTEYKNKNSVEYTKKANGLVILNDREKIIDMKLGKAYISVNSTIISLDKNHGSSAPYIPTNHEVFYYGAENKNDLTSSACKIGISGMTNYTSSDNLTFIPEAVLSDTYLSASSSQKKYTTGYYYVNTNRDLYHYVSILTDPSVSEKYENGEKSTLQSFIVDKAPSFMKTDTKYYSMDGVNFYTSKYLSSSSKIGTHYPYFTYLSYRTKTNYTKEDLNNRINTYPSNTKLKNQGSTLIDVQNKYGINALMELSFANLESGYGTSSYAINKNNLFGIAAYDETPDNAYSFESPKKCIEEHAYRHLSRAYFDANSDFRYYGPSPGNKKIGVNVKYASDPYHGEKIGGIAYTQDKNMGSKDYEKYTIGITNKTANVMEKPSSGSKVFYKLSNKNLNEPVGIPVVILGTSGDYYKVQSDMGVKSGNVHFENLYDHNGSVGYIPKSSIDIVRKGKSSVPADTADKLTISSIKISPSPSYGFTPGYGNNLKVEGKIYSNKKNAKLELQVYNTKKQLVAKKSITKQKTGTTSEKIFWDGKATKGNKAGYKTGSYVKRSSSGTKYMVKLLLSTSSKSVKSKEYNIKVYSKATKLNTNITKTAIKRKASTTLSMKPNRPGTSYIRIYDSKNSLVFNQAFYYKKANTKQSTVFKGYGNNGKYNKKLLSKGKYTVKFIHGSYSYKYPKKITLK
;
A
#
# COMPACT_ATOMS: atom_id res chain seq x y z
N MET A 1 0.13 52.98 -27.29
CA MET A 1 1.52 52.66 -27.71
C MET A 1 1.87 51.32 -27.11
N ASN A 2 2.41 50.29 -27.76
CA ASN A 2 2.72 49.97 -29.16
C ASN A 2 2.82 48.43 -29.14
N THR A 3 1.93 47.71 -29.84
CA THR A 3 2.24 46.95 -31.07
C THR A 3 3.40 45.94 -30.98
N GLY A 4 3.12 44.67 -31.32
CA GLY A 4 4.17 43.65 -31.50
C GLY A 4 3.62 42.24 -31.76
N LYS A 5 3.24 41.97 -33.00
CA LYS A 5 2.74 40.69 -33.53
C LYS A 5 3.88 39.93 -34.28
N ARG A 6 3.81 38.58 -34.30
CA ARG A 6 4.31 37.56 -35.29
C ARG A 6 5.65 36.83 -35.01
N ILE A 7 5.66 35.49 -34.82
CA ILE A 7 5.72 34.27 -35.73
C ILE A 7 7.18 33.92 -36.15
N ILE A 8 7.73 32.69 -35.94
CA ILE A 8 7.98 31.55 -36.90
C ILE A 8 8.60 30.34 -36.08
N TRP A 9 8.03 29.12 -35.99
CA TRP A 9 8.30 27.79 -36.66
C TRP A 9 9.79 27.26 -36.62
N VAL A 10 10.20 25.98 -36.49
CA VAL A 10 9.65 24.63 -36.14
C VAL A 10 10.78 23.54 -36.08
N LEU A 11 10.51 22.38 -35.42
CA LEU A 11 11.07 21.00 -35.54
C LEU A 11 12.54 20.65 -35.18
N LEU A 12 12.71 19.66 -34.29
CA LEU A 12 13.31 18.35 -34.67
C LEU A 12 13.07 17.24 -33.63
N LEU A 13 12.50 16.13 -34.13
CA LEU A 13 12.34 14.82 -33.50
C LEU A 13 13.69 14.13 -33.23
N PHE A 14 13.78 13.34 -32.15
CA PHE A 14 14.49 12.07 -32.17
C PHE A 14 13.71 10.96 -31.45
N LEU A 15 13.78 9.77 -32.06
CA LEU A 15 13.04 8.53 -31.85
C LEU A 15 13.72 7.57 -30.86
N ILE A 16 12.90 6.91 -30.02
CA ILE A 16 12.94 5.47 -29.59
C ILE A 16 14.07 5.02 -28.61
N PRO A 17 13.90 3.98 -27.73
CA PRO A 17 12.77 3.06 -27.48
C PRO A 17 12.24 2.99 -26.03
N SER A 18 11.06 2.38 -25.93
CA SER A 18 10.54 1.54 -24.85
C SER A 18 11.57 1.07 -23.82
N PHE A 19 11.56 1.67 -22.62
CA PHE A 19 12.20 1.08 -21.45
C PHE A 19 11.24 0.16 -20.72
N ASN A 20 11.44 -1.16 -20.91
CA ASN A 20 11.13 -2.13 -19.87
C ASN A 20 12.06 -1.84 -18.68
N ILE A 21 11.58 -1.08 -17.70
CA ILE A 21 12.26 -1.00 -16.41
C ILE A 21 11.99 -2.34 -15.69
N SER A 22 12.92 -3.28 -15.81
CA SER A 22 13.05 -4.34 -14.82
C SER A 22 13.42 -3.70 -13.49
N ALA A 23 12.66 -4.01 -12.43
CA ALA A 23 12.83 -3.54 -11.06
C ALA A 23 14.14 -4.02 -10.39
N ASN A 24 15.29 -3.71 -10.97
CA ASN A 24 16.62 -3.97 -10.43
C ASN A 24 17.53 -2.77 -10.73
N ASN A 25 17.31 -1.67 -10.00
CA ASN A 25 18.33 -0.69 -9.54
C ASN A 25 17.65 0.59 -9.03
N ILE A 26 16.78 0.47 -8.02
CA ILE A 26 16.30 1.63 -7.21
C ILE A 26 17.36 2.00 -6.13
N TYR A 27 18.43 1.20 -5.99
CA TYR A 27 19.38 1.27 -4.87
C TYR A 27 20.60 2.19 -5.09
N THR A 28 20.57 3.06 -6.10
CA THR A 28 21.56 4.13 -6.28
C THR A 28 20.93 5.52 -6.32
N ILE A 29 19.65 5.66 -5.97
CA ILE A 29 19.00 6.97 -5.92
C ILE A 29 19.58 7.72 -4.72
N GLU A 30 20.36 8.74 -5.02
CA GLU A 30 20.87 9.68 -4.04
C GLU A 30 19.69 10.32 -3.31
N ILE A 31 19.73 10.29 -1.97
CA ILE A 31 18.81 11.07 -1.14
C ILE A 31 18.98 12.53 -1.58
N PRO A 32 17.92 13.22 -2.07
CA PRO A 32 18.05 14.61 -2.52
C PRO A 32 18.68 15.47 -1.43
N ASP A 33 19.53 16.43 -1.80
CA ASP A 33 20.34 17.16 -0.83
C ASP A 33 19.51 17.94 0.20
N PHE A 34 18.27 18.33 -0.13
CA PHE A 34 17.34 18.89 0.86
C PHE A 34 17.00 17.92 2.00
N VAL A 35 16.89 16.62 1.72
CA VAL A 35 16.59 15.58 2.72
C VAL A 35 17.81 15.36 3.62
N LYS A 36 19.03 15.48 3.08
CA LYS A 36 20.28 15.41 3.87
C LYS A 36 20.46 16.66 4.75
N ASN A 37 20.05 17.83 4.27
CA ASN A 37 20.25 19.11 4.96
C ASN A 37 19.21 19.38 6.08
N GLU A 38 17.97 18.92 5.94
CA GLU A 38 16.92 19.13 6.94
C GLU A 38 16.84 18.04 8.03
N ALA A 39 17.54 16.91 7.88
CA ALA A 39 17.67 15.90 8.95
C ALA A 39 18.40 16.43 10.20
N LYS A 40 19.03 17.60 10.10
CA LYS A 40 19.68 18.31 11.23
C LYS A 40 18.74 19.16 12.07
N ASP A 41 17.48 19.37 11.64
CA ASP A 41 16.52 20.30 12.27
C ASP A 41 15.17 19.62 12.60
N GLU A 42 15.17 18.29 12.82
CA GLU A 42 13.96 17.49 13.19
C GLU A 42 13.29 17.95 14.49
N SER A 43 13.97 18.74 15.33
CA SER A 43 13.44 19.25 16.61
C SER A 43 12.32 20.30 16.44
N LYS A 44 12.26 21.04 15.33
CA LYS A 44 11.20 22.05 15.09
C LYS A 44 9.83 21.45 14.77
N TYR A 45 9.80 20.23 14.23
CA TYR A 45 8.56 19.56 13.77
C TYR A 45 8.10 18.43 14.69
N LYS A 46 8.94 18.00 15.64
CA LYS A 46 8.49 17.18 16.79
C LYS A 46 7.67 17.99 17.80
N GLY A 47 7.65 19.30 17.65
CA GLY A 47 6.91 20.26 18.48
C GLY A 47 5.51 20.59 17.98
N ASP A 48 4.93 19.84 17.02
CA ASP A 48 3.50 19.94 16.67
C ASP A 48 2.62 19.41 17.84
N GLU A 49 2.85 19.89 19.06
CA GLU A 49 1.84 19.85 20.11
C GLU A 49 0.77 20.86 19.70
N LEU A 50 -0.46 20.39 19.51
CA LEU A 50 -1.63 21.27 19.48
C LEU A 50 -1.52 22.22 20.69
N PRO A 51 -1.54 23.55 20.48
CA PRO A 51 -1.39 24.50 21.57
C PRO A 51 -2.40 24.20 22.68
N LYS A 52 -1.99 24.33 23.95
CA LYS A 52 -2.81 23.96 25.11
C LYS A 52 -4.15 24.71 25.18
N GLU A 53 -4.28 25.83 24.48
CA GLU A 53 -5.51 26.61 24.36
C GLU A 53 -6.64 25.91 23.58
N TYR A 54 -6.30 24.90 22.77
CA TYR A 54 -7.25 24.07 22.03
C TYR A 54 -7.81 22.89 22.86
N LEU A 55 -7.24 22.64 24.03
CA LEU A 55 -7.79 21.76 25.04
C LEU A 55 -8.75 22.58 25.88
N ASN A 56 -10.03 22.61 25.48
CA ASN A 56 -11.07 23.37 26.16
C ASN A 56 -10.91 23.30 27.69
N ASN A 57 -10.62 24.49 28.24
CA ASN A 57 -10.36 24.79 29.64
C ASN A 57 -11.15 23.86 30.57
N LYS A 58 -10.42 23.24 31.51
CA LYS A 58 -10.99 23.00 32.83
C LYS A 58 -11.52 24.35 33.33
N ASP A 59 -12.69 24.32 33.94
CA ASP A 59 -13.23 25.41 34.75
C ASP A 59 -13.92 26.55 33.99
N LYS A 60 -15.20 26.31 33.64
CA LYS A 60 -16.21 27.33 33.89
C LYS A 60 -17.18 26.83 34.96
N ASN A 61 -16.81 27.10 36.20
CA ASN A 61 -17.69 27.40 37.32
C ASN A 61 -19.05 26.67 37.30
N THR A 62 -19.08 25.43 37.78
CA THR A 62 -20.30 24.85 38.37
C THR A 62 -20.61 25.62 39.66
N LYS A 63 -21.16 26.82 39.52
CA LYS A 63 -21.84 27.46 40.65
C LYS A 63 -23.05 26.60 40.94
N ALA A 64 -23.08 26.00 42.12
CA ALA A 64 -24.29 25.44 42.71
C ALA A 64 -25.31 26.59 42.80
N VAL A 65 -26.25 26.60 41.86
CA VAL A 65 -27.47 27.41 41.93
C VAL A 65 -28.62 26.41 42.12
N ASN A 66 -29.77 26.88 42.59
CA ASN A 66 -30.98 26.08 42.83
C ASN A 66 -31.21 24.96 41.78
N LYS A 67 -31.69 23.82 42.24
CA LYS A 67 -31.70 22.55 41.49
C LYS A 67 -33.08 22.26 40.90
N ASN A 68 -33.61 23.17 40.09
CA ASN A 68 -34.87 22.91 39.41
C ASN A 68 -34.63 22.55 37.94
N PHE A 69 -35.23 21.43 37.54
CA PHE A 69 -35.33 20.97 36.16
C PHE A 69 -36.76 21.12 35.70
N TYR A 70 -36.96 21.85 34.60
CA TYR A 70 -38.29 22.09 34.06
C TYR A 70 -38.48 21.27 32.80
N VAL A 71 -39.42 20.32 32.83
CA VAL A 71 -39.91 19.70 31.61
C VAL A 71 -40.83 20.70 30.93
N ALA A 72 -40.52 21.03 29.69
CA ALA A 72 -41.26 21.99 28.88
C ALA A 72 -41.43 21.46 27.46
N TYR A 73 -42.28 22.11 26.66
CA TYR A 73 -42.18 21.98 25.21
C TYR A 73 -41.83 23.33 24.57
N ALA A 74 -40.86 23.30 23.66
CA ALA A 74 -40.43 24.41 22.83
C ALA A 74 -41.32 24.51 21.58
N TYR A 75 -41.63 25.73 21.14
CA TYR A 75 -42.38 25.98 19.91
C TYR A 75 -41.97 27.31 19.27
N ALA A 76 -42.10 27.39 17.95
CA ALA A 76 -41.88 28.62 17.20
C ALA A 76 -43.08 29.56 17.39
N ALA A 77 -42.83 30.81 17.74
CA ALA A 77 -43.82 31.85 17.96
C ALA A 77 -43.46 33.12 17.20
N LYS A 78 -44.46 33.92 16.87
CA LYS A 78 -44.27 35.29 16.38
C LYS A 78 -43.76 36.17 17.52
N ASP A 79 -42.89 37.12 17.19
CA ASP A 79 -42.46 38.14 18.14
C ASP A 79 -43.63 39.07 18.45
N LYS A 80 -44.27 39.58 17.38
CA LYS A 80 -45.51 40.35 17.43
C LYS A 80 -46.65 39.63 16.71
N SER A 81 -47.89 39.84 17.13
CA SER A 81 -49.07 39.20 16.51
C SER A 81 -49.20 39.49 15.00
N GLU A 82 -48.76 40.69 14.61
CA GLU A 82 -48.73 41.21 13.23
C GLU A 82 -47.63 40.60 12.35
N ASP A 83 -46.61 39.96 12.93
CA ASP A 83 -45.53 39.34 12.15
C ASP A 83 -46.10 38.27 11.22
N LYS A 84 -45.61 38.23 9.98
CA LYS A 84 -46.04 37.22 9.02
C LYS A 84 -45.59 35.81 9.42
N TYR A 85 -44.45 35.69 10.12
CA TYR A 85 -43.78 34.43 10.39
C TYR A 85 -43.27 34.33 11.83
N PRO A 86 -43.16 33.13 12.41
CA PRO A 86 -42.61 32.96 13.74
C PRO A 86 -41.09 33.11 13.75
N THR A 87 -40.60 34.02 14.59
CA THR A 87 -39.20 34.46 14.69
C THR A 87 -38.60 34.27 16.10
N LEU A 88 -39.43 33.91 17.09
CA LEU A 88 -39.00 33.54 18.45
C LEU A 88 -39.20 32.05 18.76
N VAL A 89 -38.38 31.52 19.66
CA VAL A 89 -38.62 30.23 20.31
C VAL A 89 -39.16 30.50 21.71
N LYS A 90 -40.34 29.95 22.03
CA LYS A 90 -40.95 30.04 23.36
C LYS A 90 -41.03 28.66 24.00
N PHE A 91 -41.03 28.66 25.33
CA PHE A 91 -41.14 27.45 26.14
C PHE A 91 -42.41 27.48 26.98
N ASN A 92 -43.18 26.39 26.93
CA ASN A 92 -44.28 26.18 27.88
C ASN A 92 -43.85 25.16 28.93
N LYS A 93 -43.61 25.63 30.17
CA LYS A 93 -43.20 24.78 31.29
C LYS A 93 -44.38 23.92 31.74
N LEU A 94 -44.18 22.61 31.78
CA LEU A 94 -45.20 21.62 32.14
C LEU A 94 -45.08 21.20 33.60
N LYS A 95 -43.86 20.88 34.04
CA LYS A 95 -43.60 20.36 35.38
C LYS A 95 -42.17 20.62 35.82
N THR A 96 -42.00 20.83 37.12
CA THR A 96 -40.70 21.06 37.76
C THR A 96 -40.28 19.83 38.57
N PHE A 97 -38.99 19.54 38.56
CA PHE A 97 -38.38 18.41 39.27
C PHE A 97 -37.10 18.86 39.98
N SER A 98 -36.80 18.22 41.11
CA SER A 98 -35.57 18.45 41.88
C SER A 98 -34.36 17.65 41.36
N THR A 99 -34.59 16.66 40.48
CA THR A 99 -33.53 15.81 39.89
C THR A 99 -33.71 15.69 38.39
N PHE A 100 -32.60 15.63 37.66
CA PHE A 100 -32.58 15.50 36.22
C PHE A 100 -33.20 14.18 35.75
N GLU A 101 -32.92 13.10 36.48
CA GLU A 101 -33.46 11.76 36.16
C GLU A 101 -34.99 11.74 36.24
N SER A 102 -35.58 12.40 37.25
CA SER A 102 -37.04 12.50 37.35
C SER A 102 -37.64 13.33 36.21
N ALA A 103 -36.99 14.44 35.84
CA ALA A 103 -37.39 15.25 34.70
C ALA A 103 -37.32 14.44 33.38
N LYS A 104 -36.24 13.68 33.18
CA LYS A 104 -36.04 12.85 31.99
C LYS A 104 -37.08 11.74 31.87
N ASN A 105 -37.39 11.06 32.97
CA ASN A 105 -38.45 10.06 33.01
C ASN A 105 -39.82 10.68 32.68
N SER A 106 -40.13 11.84 33.25
CA SER A 106 -41.38 12.54 32.91
C SER A 106 -41.43 13.00 31.44
N MET A 107 -40.33 13.50 30.88
CA MET A 107 -40.25 13.87 29.46
C MET A 107 -40.52 12.66 28.55
N ASN A 108 -39.97 11.49 28.88
CA ASN A 108 -40.17 10.25 28.12
C ASN A 108 -41.62 9.75 28.20
N THR A 109 -42.25 9.81 29.38
CA THR A 109 -43.66 9.47 29.56
C THR A 109 -44.56 10.39 28.74
N LEU A 110 -44.38 11.70 28.87
CA LEU A 110 -45.13 12.71 28.12
C LEU A 110 -44.97 12.55 26.60
N TYR A 111 -43.77 12.22 26.13
CA TYR A 111 -43.55 11.95 24.71
C TYR A 111 -44.41 10.80 24.20
N THR A 112 -44.47 9.70 24.96
CA THR A 112 -45.27 8.52 24.62
C THR A 112 -46.76 8.84 24.64
N GLU A 113 -47.24 9.52 25.69
CA GLU A 113 -48.62 9.99 25.79
C GLU A 113 -49.03 10.89 24.63
N TYR A 114 -48.19 11.88 24.30
CA TYR A 114 -48.48 12.82 23.20
C TYR A 114 -48.44 12.13 21.83
N LYS A 115 -47.52 11.19 21.61
CA LYS A 115 -47.50 10.39 20.37
C LYS A 115 -48.76 9.52 20.25
N ASN A 116 -49.24 8.92 21.35
CA ASN A 116 -50.43 8.08 21.35
C ASN A 116 -51.72 8.86 21.07
N LYS A 117 -51.78 10.15 21.45
CA LYS A 117 -52.92 11.03 21.10
C LYS A 117 -53.06 11.31 19.60
N ASN A 118 -51.97 11.15 18.83
CA ASN A 118 -51.94 11.20 17.37
C ASN A 118 -52.69 12.38 16.71
N SER A 119 -52.61 13.59 17.29
CA SER A 119 -53.11 14.83 16.68
C SER A 119 -51.96 15.73 16.23
N VAL A 120 -52.23 16.68 15.34
CA VAL A 120 -51.23 17.67 14.89
C VAL A 120 -50.67 18.46 16.08
N GLU A 121 -51.54 18.89 16.99
CA GLU A 121 -51.15 19.65 18.19
C GLU A 121 -50.25 18.84 19.12
N TYR A 122 -50.67 17.62 19.48
CA TYR A 122 -49.89 16.77 20.39
C TYR A 122 -48.60 16.26 19.73
N THR A 123 -48.59 16.08 18.41
CA THR A 123 -47.36 15.79 17.66
C THR A 123 -46.35 16.93 17.76
N LYS A 124 -46.81 18.19 17.62
CA LYS A 124 -45.94 19.37 17.82
C LYS A 124 -45.42 19.44 19.26
N LYS A 125 -46.29 19.24 20.26
CA LYS A 125 -45.87 19.18 21.67
C LYS A 125 -44.83 18.08 21.90
N ALA A 126 -45.04 16.87 21.39
CA ALA A 126 -44.10 15.75 21.49
C ALA A 126 -42.74 16.08 20.86
N ASN A 127 -42.75 16.70 19.68
CA ASN A 127 -41.55 17.10 18.95
C ASN A 127 -40.82 18.29 19.63
N GLY A 128 -41.50 19.05 20.49
CA GLY A 128 -40.95 20.17 21.22
C GLY A 128 -40.42 19.85 22.61
N LEU A 129 -40.59 18.62 23.12
CA LEU A 129 -40.25 18.28 24.50
C LEU A 129 -38.76 18.45 24.83
N VAL A 130 -38.48 19.19 25.90
CA VAL A 130 -37.14 19.58 26.38
C VAL A 130 -37.08 19.59 27.91
N ILE A 131 -35.86 19.55 28.44
CA ILE A 131 -35.55 19.86 29.85
C ILE A 131 -34.77 21.17 29.89
N LEU A 132 -35.26 22.12 30.70
CA LEU A 132 -34.63 23.40 30.95
C LEU A 132 -33.98 23.43 32.34
N ASN A 133 -32.89 24.19 32.48
CA ASN A 133 -32.35 24.59 33.77
C ASN A 133 -32.99 25.90 34.28
N ASP A 134 -32.56 26.37 35.46
CA ASP A 134 -33.03 27.62 36.07
C ASP A 134 -32.75 28.90 35.24
N ARG A 135 -31.85 28.82 34.26
CA ARG A 135 -31.58 29.92 33.32
C ARG A 135 -32.40 29.81 32.04
N GLU A 136 -33.39 28.91 32.01
CA GLU A 136 -34.21 28.57 30.85
C GLU A 136 -33.39 28.07 29.64
N LYS A 137 -32.16 27.59 29.86
CA LYS A 137 -31.35 26.96 28.81
C LYS A 137 -31.74 25.49 28.69
N ILE A 138 -31.83 25.00 27.46
CA ILE A 138 -32.05 23.58 27.18
C ILE A 138 -30.81 22.79 27.59
N ILE A 139 -31.03 21.71 28.35
CA ILE A 139 -29.98 20.78 28.77
C ILE A 139 -30.30 19.32 28.37
N ASP A 140 -31.50 19.04 27.89
CA ASP A 140 -31.86 17.77 27.23
C ASP A 140 -33.03 18.06 26.27
N MET A 141 -33.14 17.31 25.18
CA MET A 141 -34.28 17.37 24.27
C MET A 141 -34.68 15.98 23.81
N LYS A 142 -35.98 15.76 23.65
CA LYS A 142 -36.47 14.44 23.25
C LYS A 142 -36.16 14.12 21.79
N LEU A 143 -36.39 15.08 20.91
CA LEU A 143 -36.12 14.99 19.48
C LEU A 143 -35.60 16.35 18.98
N GLY A 144 -34.60 16.33 18.10
CA GLY A 144 -34.07 17.54 17.50
C GLY A 144 -32.66 17.34 16.92
N LYS A 145 -31.98 18.44 16.66
CA LYS A 145 -30.58 18.50 16.23
C LYS A 145 -29.80 19.44 17.13
N ALA A 146 -28.51 19.19 17.27
CA ALA A 146 -27.63 20.08 18.03
C ALA A 146 -26.53 20.61 17.13
N TYR A 147 -26.07 21.82 17.42
CA TYR A 147 -24.91 22.43 16.77
C TYR A 147 -23.84 22.67 17.82
N ILE A 148 -22.57 22.53 17.45
CA ILE A 148 -21.48 22.93 18.33
C ILE A 148 -21.43 24.46 18.40
N SER A 149 -21.64 25.01 19.59
CA SER A 149 -21.60 26.45 19.88
C SER A 149 -20.76 26.68 21.14
N VAL A 150 -19.44 26.74 20.98
CA VAL A 150 -18.52 27.10 22.06
C VAL A 150 -17.83 28.42 21.74
N ASN A 151 -17.35 29.11 22.77
CA ASN A 151 -16.61 30.37 22.63
C ASN A 151 -15.17 30.17 22.08
N SER A 152 -14.79 28.95 21.69
CA SER A 152 -13.55 28.63 20.96
C SER A 152 -13.84 28.36 19.48
N THR A 153 -12.81 28.29 18.63
CA THR A 153 -12.97 27.94 17.21
C THR A 153 -13.14 26.43 16.97
N ILE A 154 -12.73 25.59 17.92
CA ILE A 154 -12.81 24.12 17.83
C ILE A 154 -13.19 23.45 19.15
N ILE A 155 -13.68 22.21 19.07
CA ILE A 155 -13.94 21.32 20.22
C ILE A 155 -13.23 19.97 20.05
N SER A 156 -12.63 19.46 21.13
CA SER A 156 -12.06 18.12 21.21
C SER A 156 -13.15 17.04 21.30
N LEU A 157 -13.02 16.00 20.47
CA LEU A 157 -13.91 14.85 20.39
C LEU A 157 -13.44 13.64 21.22
N ASP A 158 -12.28 13.72 21.89
CA ASP A 158 -11.89 12.70 22.88
C ASP A 158 -10.88 13.27 23.88
N LYS A 159 -11.32 13.50 25.12
CA LYS A 159 -10.46 14.07 26.18
C LYS A 159 -9.39 13.09 26.67
N ASN A 160 -9.58 11.78 26.48
CA ASN A 160 -8.63 10.76 26.95
C ASN A 160 -7.34 10.73 26.12
N HIS A 161 -7.34 11.40 24.97
CA HIS A 161 -6.18 11.52 24.09
C HIS A 161 -5.32 12.76 24.35
N GLY A 162 -5.66 13.61 25.33
CA GLY A 162 -4.88 14.82 25.65
C GLY A 162 -4.69 15.74 24.43
N SER A 163 -3.49 16.29 24.24
CA SER A 163 -3.12 17.09 23.05
C SER A 163 -3.21 16.31 21.73
N SER A 164 -3.42 14.99 21.78
CA SER A 164 -3.62 14.14 20.62
C SER A 164 -5.10 13.85 20.37
N ALA A 165 -6.06 14.63 20.87
CA ALA A 165 -7.47 14.43 20.62
C ALA A 165 -7.90 14.84 19.20
N PRO A 166 -8.78 14.09 18.51
CA PRO A 166 -9.43 14.61 17.31
C PRO A 166 -10.27 15.84 17.66
N TYR A 167 -10.39 16.79 16.74
CA TYR A 167 -11.11 18.04 16.96
C TYR A 167 -11.97 18.41 15.76
N ILE A 168 -12.99 19.25 15.96
CA ILE A 168 -13.89 19.77 14.91
C ILE A 168 -14.18 21.27 15.12
N PRO A 169 -14.58 22.01 14.07
CA PRO A 169 -14.94 23.43 14.17
C PRO A 169 -16.21 23.65 15.00
N THR A 170 -16.32 24.84 15.57
CA THR A 170 -17.58 25.36 16.09
C THR A 170 -18.45 25.84 14.97
N ASN A 171 -19.72 25.38 14.94
CA ASN A 171 -20.80 25.62 13.99
C ASN A 171 -21.41 24.37 13.34
N HIS A 172 -20.77 23.20 13.44
CA HIS A 172 -21.27 22.01 12.75
C HIS A 172 -22.49 21.39 13.46
N GLU A 173 -23.46 20.94 12.66
CA GLU A 173 -24.51 20.03 13.12
C GLU A 173 -23.88 18.72 13.63
N VAL A 174 -24.37 18.22 14.76
CA VAL A 174 -24.04 16.91 15.31
C VAL A 174 -25.30 16.07 15.52
N PHE A 175 -25.14 14.75 15.46
CA PHE A 175 -26.16 13.82 15.92
C PHE A 175 -26.22 13.86 17.44
N TYR A 176 -27.38 14.15 17.99
CA TYR A 176 -27.63 14.15 19.42
C TYR A 176 -28.28 12.83 19.85
N TYR A 177 -27.76 12.19 20.90
CA TYR A 177 -28.23 10.89 21.39
C TYR A 177 -28.85 10.95 22.79
N GLY A 178 -28.93 12.14 23.40
CA GLY A 178 -29.46 12.34 24.75
C GLY A 178 -28.40 12.89 25.72
N ALA A 179 -28.84 13.21 26.93
CA ALA A 179 -27.99 13.75 27.98
C ALA A 179 -28.08 12.95 29.28
N GLU A 180 -27.03 13.04 30.10
CA GLU A 180 -26.97 12.55 31.47
C GLU A 180 -26.54 13.69 32.40
N ASN A 181 -27.04 13.69 33.63
CA ASN A 181 -26.64 14.68 34.63
C ASN A 181 -26.59 14.04 36.03
N LYS A 182 -25.47 13.36 36.32
CA LYS A 182 -25.33 12.52 37.52
C LYS A 182 -25.26 13.31 38.84
N ASN A 183 -24.94 14.60 38.77
CA ASN A 183 -24.76 15.46 39.93
C ASN A 183 -25.80 16.58 39.99
N ASP A 184 -26.86 16.50 39.17
CA ASP A 184 -27.90 17.53 39.06
C ASP A 184 -27.32 18.95 38.88
N LEU A 185 -26.33 19.09 38.00
CA LEU A 185 -25.66 20.34 37.68
C LEU A 185 -26.52 21.21 36.75
N THR A 186 -26.18 22.50 36.63
CA THR A 186 -26.86 23.43 35.72
C THR A 186 -26.71 23.05 34.25
N SER A 187 -25.69 22.27 33.89
CA SER A 187 -25.46 21.74 32.55
C SER A 187 -25.33 20.22 32.59
N SER A 188 -25.69 19.58 31.49
CA SER A 188 -25.69 18.12 31.36
C SER A 188 -24.53 17.63 30.48
N ALA A 189 -24.16 16.37 30.65
CA ALA A 189 -23.26 15.67 29.74
C ALA A 189 -24.06 15.10 28.56
N CYS A 190 -23.89 15.69 27.39
CA CYS A 190 -24.62 15.37 26.16
C CYS A 190 -23.82 14.42 25.27
N LYS A 191 -24.40 13.27 24.92
CA LYS A 191 -23.82 12.33 23.95
C LYS A 191 -24.09 12.82 22.54
N ILE A 192 -23.02 13.06 21.78
CA ILE A 192 -23.06 13.53 20.40
C ILE A 192 -22.31 12.59 19.46
N GLY A 193 -22.53 12.71 18.16
CA GLY A 193 -21.71 12.04 17.15
C GLY A 193 -21.67 12.76 15.81
N ILE A 194 -20.55 12.59 15.13
CA ILE A 194 -20.23 13.22 13.85
C ILE A 194 -19.07 12.48 13.19
N SER A 195 -19.15 12.29 11.87
CA SER A 195 -18.07 11.73 11.04
C SER A 195 -17.46 10.42 11.62
N GLY A 196 -18.35 9.53 12.07
CA GLY A 196 -18.00 8.19 12.55
C GLY A 196 -17.51 8.12 14.01
N MET A 197 -17.43 9.24 14.71
CA MET A 197 -17.09 9.29 16.13
C MET A 197 -18.27 9.72 16.99
N THR A 198 -18.26 9.26 18.25
CA THR A 198 -19.19 9.70 19.29
C THR A 198 -18.41 10.17 20.50
N ASN A 199 -18.87 11.23 21.15
CA ASN A 199 -18.28 11.76 22.38
C ASN A 199 -19.34 12.37 23.29
N TYR A 200 -18.93 12.75 24.51
CA TYR A 200 -19.71 13.59 25.41
C TYR A 200 -19.18 15.03 25.44
N THR A 201 -20.09 16.00 25.44
CA THR A 201 -19.79 17.42 25.66
C THR A 201 -20.80 18.03 26.64
N SER A 202 -20.48 19.18 27.23
CA SER A 202 -21.45 19.92 28.06
C SER A 202 -22.61 20.43 27.21
N SER A 203 -23.83 20.48 27.74
CA SER A 203 -24.95 21.19 27.12
C SER A 203 -24.66 22.67 26.88
N ASP A 204 -23.76 23.27 27.66
CA ASP A 204 -23.32 24.67 27.45
C ASP A 204 -22.56 24.87 26.14
N ASN A 205 -22.07 23.78 25.55
CA ASN A 205 -21.32 23.79 24.30
C ASN A 205 -22.21 23.54 23.07
N LEU A 206 -23.53 23.49 23.26
CA LEU A 206 -24.49 23.06 22.26
C LEU A 206 -25.66 24.04 22.11
N THR A 207 -25.97 24.35 20.86
CA THR A 207 -27.26 24.92 20.49
C THR A 207 -28.21 23.78 20.20
N PHE A 208 -29.20 23.58 21.05
CA PHE A 208 -30.25 22.59 20.81
C PHE A 208 -31.30 23.17 19.88
N ILE A 209 -31.70 22.45 18.84
CA ILE A 209 -32.81 22.79 17.96
C ILE A 209 -33.87 21.69 18.11
N PRO A 210 -34.87 21.86 18.99
CA PRO A 210 -35.96 20.89 19.14
C PRO A 210 -36.70 20.63 17.82
N GLU A 211 -37.21 19.42 17.65
CA GLU A 211 -37.85 19.02 16.39
C GLU A 211 -39.06 19.89 16.03
N ALA A 212 -39.82 20.39 17.00
CA ALA A 212 -40.89 21.35 16.74
C ALA A 212 -40.38 22.62 16.06
N VAL A 213 -39.24 23.17 16.51
CA VAL A 213 -38.61 24.38 15.94
C VAL A 213 -38.04 24.09 14.54
N LEU A 214 -37.49 22.89 14.32
CA LEU A 214 -36.93 22.47 13.04
C LEU A 214 -38.00 22.15 11.97
N SER A 215 -39.10 21.53 12.41
CA SER A 215 -40.20 21.10 11.55
C SER A 215 -41.13 22.25 11.19
N ASP A 216 -41.47 23.11 12.14
CA ASP A 216 -42.22 24.34 11.90
C ASP A 216 -41.41 25.29 10.99
N THR A 217 -42.13 26.19 10.33
CA THR A 217 -41.55 27.30 9.57
C THR A 217 -41.01 28.34 10.56
N TYR A 218 -40.02 27.96 11.39
CA TYR A 218 -39.23 28.95 12.11
C TYR A 218 -38.40 29.70 11.08
N LEU A 219 -38.81 30.92 10.77
CA LEU A 219 -38.34 31.71 9.62
C LEU A 219 -37.51 32.90 10.12
N SER A 220 -36.55 33.35 9.32
CA SER A 220 -35.88 34.61 9.64
C SER A 220 -36.87 35.78 9.48
N ALA A 221 -36.74 36.82 10.31
CA ALA A 221 -37.66 37.97 10.34
C ALA A 221 -37.85 38.68 8.99
N SER A 222 -36.99 38.41 8.01
CA SER A 222 -36.97 39.06 6.70
C SER A 222 -37.21 38.13 5.51
N SER A 223 -37.47 36.82 5.69
CA SER A 223 -37.67 35.89 4.56
C SER A 223 -38.52 34.64 4.86
N SER A 224 -39.09 34.02 3.83
CA SER A 224 -39.76 32.70 3.94
C SER A 224 -38.79 31.51 4.00
N GLN A 225 -37.51 31.73 4.34
CA GLN A 225 -36.51 30.67 4.49
C GLN A 225 -36.39 30.14 5.92
N LYS A 226 -36.38 28.81 6.06
CA LYS A 226 -36.17 28.15 7.36
C LYS A 226 -34.86 28.61 8.00
N LYS A 227 -34.93 29.02 9.27
CA LYS A 227 -33.79 29.49 10.05
C LYS A 227 -32.83 28.34 10.39
N TYR A 228 -33.35 27.12 10.64
CA TYR A 228 -32.52 25.92 10.83
C TYR A 228 -32.87 24.83 9.81
N THR A 229 -31.85 24.10 9.40
CA THR A 229 -31.90 23.01 8.42
C THR A 229 -31.23 21.76 9.02
N THR A 230 -31.22 20.67 8.28
CA THR A 230 -30.60 19.42 8.70
C THR A 230 -29.73 18.90 7.57
N GLY A 231 -28.54 18.40 7.90
CA GLY A 231 -27.69 17.75 6.93
C GLY A 231 -28.29 16.46 6.39
N TYR A 232 -28.05 16.15 5.13
CA TYR A 232 -28.53 14.93 4.49
C TYR A 232 -27.65 14.55 3.30
N TYR A 233 -27.76 13.29 2.90
CA TYR A 233 -27.23 12.78 1.65
C TYR A 233 -28.32 12.76 0.58
N TYR A 234 -27.92 13.03 -0.66
CA TYR A 234 -28.83 13.13 -1.79
C TYR A 234 -28.20 12.60 -3.07
N VAL A 235 -29.01 12.01 -3.94
CA VAL A 235 -28.57 11.50 -5.23
C VAL A 235 -29.10 12.42 -6.32
N ASN A 236 -28.19 12.99 -7.11
CA ASN A 236 -28.58 13.78 -8.28
C ASN A 236 -28.97 12.88 -9.48
N THR A 237 -29.44 13.50 -10.56
CA THR A 237 -29.81 12.82 -11.80
C THR A 237 -28.64 12.08 -12.46
N ASN A 238 -27.40 12.56 -12.26
CA ASN A 238 -26.17 11.92 -12.75
C ASN A 238 -25.67 10.77 -11.87
N ARG A 239 -26.45 10.34 -10.86
CA ARG A 239 -26.09 9.29 -9.89
C ARG A 239 -24.84 9.61 -9.06
N ASP A 240 -24.53 10.88 -8.88
CA ASP A 240 -23.53 11.34 -7.93
C ASP A 240 -24.17 11.50 -6.54
N LEU A 241 -23.49 10.99 -5.52
CA LEU A 241 -23.88 11.11 -4.13
C LEU A 241 -23.33 12.42 -3.57
N TYR A 242 -24.22 13.30 -3.13
CA TYR A 242 -23.89 14.53 -2.44
C TYR A 242 -24.09 14.37 -0.94
N HIS A 243 -23.24 15.02 -0.17
CA HIS A 243 -23.47 15.30 1.23
C HIS A 243 -23.76 16.79 1.39
N TYR A 244 -24.97 17.11 1.86
CA TYR A 244 -25.37 18.43 2.31
C TYR A 244 -25.14 18.50 3.82
N VAL A 245 -24.20 19.32 4.27
CA VAL A 245 -23.87 19.51 5.68
C VAL A 245 -24.50 20.81 6.17
N SER A 246 -25.10 20.78 7.35
CA SER A 246 -25.68 21.97 7.97
C SER A 246 -24.68 22.64 8.90
N ILE A 247 -24.50 23.95 8.73
CA ILE A 247 -23.51 24.77 9.44
C ILE A 247 -24.17 26.05 9.95
N LEU A 248 -23.95 26.36 11.22
CA LEU A 248 -24.41 27.58 11.88
C LEU A 248 -23.58 28.80 11.45
N THR A 249 -24.23 29.92 11.09
CA THR A 249 -23.53 31.10 10.55
C THR A 249 -22.80 31.92 11.61
N ASP A 250 -23.29 31.92 12.85
CA ASP A 250 -22.67 32.63 13.98
C ASP A 250 -22.88 31.83 15.28
N PRO A 251 -21.95 30.92 15.63
CA PRO A 251 -22.08 30.10 16.83
C PRO A 251 -21.86 30.89 18.13
N SER A 252 -21.36 32.13 18.07
CA SER A 252 -20.96 32.91 19.24
C SER A 252 -22.11 33.69 19.91
N VAL A 253 -23.21 33.92 19.19
CA VAL A 253 -24.40 34.69 19.64
C VAL A 253 -25.61 33.82 20.00
N SER A 254 -25.40 32.50 20.07
CA SER A 254 -26.42 31.45 20.02
C SER A 254 -27.28 31.25 21.30
N GLU A 255 -26.99 31.96 22.40
CA GLU A 255 -27.48 31.55 23.73
C GLU A 255 -29.01 31.50 23.92
N LYS A 256 -29.82 32.12 23.03
CA LYS A 256 -31.28 32.21 23.16
C LYS A 256 -32.09 32.14 21.85
N TYR A 257 -31.53 31.62 20.75
CA TYR A 257 -32.16 31.70 19.41
C TYR A 257 -32.41 33.15 18.92
N GLU A 258 -31.77 34.14 19.54
CA GLU A 258 -31.95 35.56 19.25
C GLU A 258 -31.09 36.02 18.05
N ASN A 259 -31.43 37.18 17.46
CA ASN A 259 -30.77 37.95 16.39
C ASN A 259 -29.81 37.22 15.41
N GLY A 260 -30.22 37.08 14.14
CA GLY A 260 -29.34 36.82 12.98
C GLY A 260 -28.80 35.40 12.82
N GLU A 261 -28.77 34.58 13.87
CA GLU A 261 -28.29 33.20 13.85
C GLU A 261 -29.12 32.32 12.88
N LYS A 262 -28.51 31.64 11.93
CA LYS A 262 -29.19 30.67 11.06
C LYS A 262 -28.25 29.54 10.67
N SER A 263 -28.79 28.41 10.26
CA SER A 263 -28.00 27.38 9.61
C SER A 263 -28.04 27.53 8.09
N THR A 264 -26.96 27.16 7.43
CA THR A 264 -26.87 27.07 5.97
C THR A 264 -26.40 25.67 5.57
N LEU A 265 -26.84 25.23 4.39
CA LEU A 265 -26.37 23.98 3.80
C LEU A 265 -25.17 24.26 2.90
N GLN A 266 -24.08 23.54 3.13
CA GLN A 266 -22.98 23.42 2.19
C GLN A 266 -23.01 22.02 1.58
N SER A 267 -22.60 21.87 0.33
CA SER A 267 -22.65 20.57 -0.34
C SER A 267 -21.37 20.24 -1.09
N PHE A 268 -21.02 18.96 -1.10
CA PHE A 268 -19.94 18.41 -1.92
C PHE A 268 -20.31 16.99 -2.38
N ILE A 269 -19.70 16.58 -3.50
CA ILE A 269 -19.80 15.19 -3.99
C ILE A 269 -18.98 14.30 -3.05
N VAL A 270 -19.46 13.09 -2.79
CA VAL A 270 -18.77 12.08 -1.96
C VAL A 270 -18.33 10.90 -2.82
N ASP A 271 -19.23 10.39 -3.65
CA ASP A 271 -18.97 9.18 -4.45
C ASP A 271 -20.03 9.02 -5.57
N LYS A 272 -19.94 7.95 -6.35
CA LYS A 272 -21.07 7.40 -7.09
C LYS A 272 -22.12 6.85 -6.12
N ALA A 273 -23.39 7.17 -6.36
CA ALA A 273 -24.49 6.74 -5.51
C ALA A 273 -24.72 5.21 -5.53
N PRO A 274 -24.85 4.55 -4.37
CA PRO A 274 -25.18 3.13 -4.28
C PRO A 274 -26.59 2.83 -4.80
N SER A 275 -26.82 1.60 -5.23
CA SER A 275 -28.07 1.18 -5.90
C SER A 275 -29.32 1.32 -5.03
N PHE A 276 -29.20 1.24 -3.70
CA PHE A 276 -30.33 1.38 -2.78
C PHE A 276 -30.83 2.82 -2.64
N MET A 277 -30.04 3.82 -3.05
CA MET A 277 -30.45 5.23 -3.00
C MET A 277 -31.16 5.66 -4.28
N LYS A 278 -32.27 6.38 -4.11
CA LYS A 278 -33.10 6.97 -5.17
C LYS A 278 -32.95 8.50 -5.19
N THR A 279 -33.23 9.11 -6.34
CA THR A 279 -33.40 10.57 -6.46
C THR A 279 -34.60 11.03 -5.63
N ASP A 280 -34.70 12.34 -5.38
CA ASP A 280 -35.82 12.98 -4.67
C ASP A 280 -36.03 12.46 -3.23
N THR A 281 -35.05 11.73 -2.69
CA THR A 281 -35.08 11.14 -1.34
C THR A 281 -33.87 11.63 -0.55
N LYS A 282 -34.09 12.05 0.69
CA LYS A 282 -33.02 12.42 1.63
C LYS A 282 -32.62 11.21 2.46
N TYR A 283 -31.31 11.00 2.60
CA TYR A 283 -30.73 9.95 3.44
C TYR A 283 -29.88 10.57 4.54
N TYR A 284 -29.64 9.83 5.61
CA TYR A 284 -28.90 10.31 6.78
C TYR A 284 -27.86 9.29 7.18
N SER A 285 -26.69 9.76 7.63
CA SER A 285 -25.60 8.92 8.10
C SER A 285 -24.72 9.72 9.05
N MET A 286 -24.40 9.13 10.22
CA MET A 286 -23.44 9.74 11.16
C MET A 286 -21.99 9.44 10.78
N ASP A 287 -21.74 8.33 10.08
CA ASP A 287 -20.40 7.82 9.77
C ASP A 287 -20.02 7.90 8.28
N GLY A 288 -20.94 8.37 7.44
CA GLY A 288 -20.79 8.42 5.97
C GLY A 288 -20.81 7.04 5.31
N VAL A 289 -21.24 6.00 6.04
CA VAL A 289 -21.15 4.60 5.62
C VAL A 289 -22.48 3.86 5.80
N ASN A 290 -23.11 3.98 6.96
CA ASN A 290 -24.39 3.38 7.27
C ASN A 290 -25.49 4.42 7.00
N PHE A 291 -26.38 4.12 6.06
CA PHE A 291 -27.39 5.06 5.57
C PHE A 291 -28.79 4.68 6.05
N TYR A 292 -29.56 5.72 6.37
CA TYR A 292 -30.89 5.64 6.95
C TYR A 292 -31.86 6.56 6.23
N THR A 293 -33.13 6.20 6.15
CA THR A 293 -34.22 7.06 5.65
C THR A 293 -34.74 8.03 6.71
N SER A 294 -34.40 7.79 7.99
CA SER A 294 -34.75 8.67 9.12
C SER A 294 -33.50 9.35 9.67
N LYS A 295 -33.63 10.65 9.98
CA LYS A 295 -32.56 11.46 10.58
C LYS A 295 -32.18 11.09 12.02
N TYR A 296 -32.94 10.19 12.63
CA TYR A 296 -32.71 9.65 13.98
C TYR A 296 -32.05 8.26 13.98
N LEU A 297 -31.69 7.74 12.80
CA LEU A 297 -30.83 6.56 12.63
C LEU A 297 -31.34 5.29 13.36
N SER A 298 -32.67 5.07 13.40
CA SER A 298 -33.23 3.86 13.98
C SER A 298 -32.88 2.64 13.13
N SER A 299 -32.72 1.46 13.76
CA SER A 299 -32.44 0.21 13.04
C SER A 299 -33.47 -0.11 11.96
N SER A 300 -34.74 0.21 12.19
CA SER A 300 -35.84 0.03 11.22
C SER A 300 -35.75 0.95 10.00
N SER A 301 -35.01 2.05 10.09
CA SER A 301 -34.82 3.01 9.00
C SER A 301 -33.52 2.80 8.22
N LYS A 302 -32.66 1.84 8.63
CA LYS A 302 -31.42 1.54 7.92
C LYS A 302 -31.75 0.97 6.55
N ILE A 303 -31.25 1.62 5.50
CA ILE A 303 -31.54 1.23 4.11
C ILE A 303 -30.35 0.54 3.44
N GLY A 304 -29.13 0.78 3.91
CA GLY A 304 -27.94 0.16 3.33
C GLY A 304 -26.63 0.63 3.94
N THR A 305 -25.56 -0.01 3.50
CA THR A 305 -24.18 0.32 3.84
C THR A 305 -23.40 0.54 2.55
N HIS A 306 -22.68 1.66 2.46
CA HIS A 306 -21.86 2.02 1.31
C HIS A 306 -20.58 2.70 1.78
N TYR A 307 -19.42 2.17 1.42
CA TYR A 307 -18.13 2.80 1.72
C TYR A 307 -17.69 3.63 0.50
N PRO A 308 -17.61 4.97 0.60
CA PRO A 308 -17.13 5.81 -0.48
C PRO A 308 -15.73 5.39 -0.96
N TYR A 309 -15.59 5.05 -2.24
CA TYR A 309 -14.43 4.30 -2.72
C TYR A 309 -13.10 5.02 -2.44
N PHE A 310 -12.95 6.27 -2.87
CA PHE A 310 -11.70 7.02 -2.69
C PHE A 310 -11.49 7.51 -1.25
N THR A 311 -12.55 7.74 -0.47
CA THR A 311 -12.44 8.08 0.96
C THR A 311 -11.81 6.94 1.77
N TYR A 312 -12.09 5.69 1.40
CA TYR A 312 -11.57 4.49 2.07
C TYR A 312 -10.45 3.79 1.29
N LEU A 313 -10.05 4.31 0.13
CA LEU A 313 -8.91 3.78 -0.63
C LEU A 313 -7.60 4.19 0.05
N SER A 314 -6.70 3.23 0.23
CA SER A 314 -5.36 3.53 0.72
C SER A 314 -4.59 4.41 -0.28
N TYR A 315 -3.94 5.46 0.21
CA TYR A 315 -2.96 6.26 -0.54
C TYR A 315 -1.78 5.41 -1.04
N ARG A 316 -1.55 4.20 -0.50
CA ARG A 316 -0.50 3.28 -0.96
C ARG A 316 -0.80 2.59 -2.30
N THR A 317 -1.92 2.91 -2.92
CA THR A 317 -2.26 2.45 -4.26
C THR A 317 -1.61 3.29 -5.35
N LYS A 318 -1.50 2.74 -6.56
CA LYS A 318 -1.10 3.51 -7.74
C LYS A 318 -2.31 3.94 -8.57
N THR A 319 -2.29 5.19 -9.00
CA THR A 319 -3.14 5.66 -10.11
C THR A 319 -2.75 5.00 -11.43
N ASN A 320 -3.71 4.83 -12.33
CA ASN A 320 -3.50 4.48 -13.73
C ASN A 320 -3.27 5.69 -14.66
N TYR A 321 -3.39 6.92 -14.15
CA TYR A 321 -3.17 8.12 -14.95
C TYR A 321 -1.67 8.39 -15.18
N THR A 322 -1.32 8.85 -16.38
CA THR A 322 0.03 9.33 -16.68
C THR A 322 0.22 10.78 -16.27
N LYS A 323 1.46 11.29 -16.31
CA LYS A 323 1.73 12.71 -16.05
C LYS A 323 0.99 13.63 -17.05
N GLU A 324 0.82 13.18 -18.30
CA GLU A 324 0.09 13.89 -19.35
C GLU A 324 -1.41 13.93 -19.05
N ASP A 325 -2.01 12.81 -18.63
CA ASP A 325 -3.42 12.78 -18.21
C ASP A 325 -3.68 13.81 -17.11
N LEU A 326 -2.82 13.84 -16.07
CA LEU A 326 -2.93 14.77 -14.95
C LEU A 326 -2.73 16.23 -15.38
N ASN A 327 -1.70 16.52 -16.19
CA ASN A 327 -1.47 17.87 -16.70
C ASN A 327 -2.61 18.36 -17.59
N ASN A 328 -3.15 17.50 -18.45
CA ASN A 328 -4.29 17.83 -19.30
C ASN A 328 -5.51 18.19 -18.45
N ARG A 329 -5.74 17.46 -17.36
CA ARG A 329 -6.80 17.81 -16.41
C ARG A 329 -6.53 19.14 -15.71
N ILE A 330 -5.32 19.36 -15.20
CA ILE A 330 -4.95 20.61 -14.51
C ILE A 330 -5.04 21.81 -15.45
N ASN A 331 -4.80 21.65 -16.76
CA ASN A 331 -4.95 22.73 -17.74
C ASN A 331 -6.38 23.28 -17.87
N THR A 332 -7.37 22.59 -17.30
CA THR A 332 -8.76 23.07 -17.23
C THR A 332 -9.06 23.90 -15.96
N TYR A 333 -8.09 24.02 -15.04
CA TYR A 333 -8.21 24.84 -13.84
C TYR A 333 -7.98 26.32 -14.17
N PRO A 334 -8.23 27.26 -13.23
CA PRO A 334 -7.92 28.68 -13.45
C PRO A 334 -6.48 28.89 -13.91
N SER A 335 -6.28 29.84 -14.82
CA SER A 335 -4.99 30.05 -15.50
C SER A 335 -3.83 30.38 -14.57
N ASN A 336 -4.11 30.98 -13.42
CA ASN A 336 -3.15 31.34 -12.37
C ASN A 336 -2.87 30.19 -11.36
N THR A 337 -3.41 28.99 -11.56
CA THR A 337 -3.18 27.86 -10.66
C THR A 337 -1.69 27.52 -10.53
N LYS A 338 -1.25 27.24 -9.30
CA LYS A 338 0.10 26.76 -8.99
C LYS A 338 0.30 25.27 -9.21
N LEU A 339 -0.77 24.54 -9.53
CA LEU A 339 -0.70 23.11 -9.87
C LEU A 339 -0.25 22.88 -11.31
N LYS A 340 -0.16 23.93 -12.14
CA LYS A 340 0.21 23.81 -13.55
C LYS A 340 1.56 23.10 -13.71
N ASN A 341 1.61 22.17 -14.65
CA ASN A 341 2.77 21.32 -14.96
C ASN A 341 3.26 20.40 -13.82
N GLN A 342 2.50 20.21 -12.73
CA GLN A 342 2.90 19.35 -11.61
C GLN A 342 2.61 17.84 -11.83
N GLY A 343 2.09 17.44 -12.99
CA GLY A 343 1.81 16.03 -13.31
C GLY A 343 3.02 15.10 -13.14
N SER A 344 4.25 15.55 -13.49
CA SER A 344 5.46 14.74 -13.26
C SER A 344 5.76 14.62 -11.77
N THR A 345 5.69 15.72 -11.02
CA THR A 345 5.92 15.74 -9.57
C THR A 345 5.00 14.75 -8.85
N LEU A 346 3.70 14.75 -9.21
CA LEU A 346 2.70 13.85 -8.62
C LEU A 346 3.04 12.36 -8.88
N ILE A 347 3.48 12.03 -10.10
CA ILE A 347 3.92 10.67 -10.44
C ILE A 347 5.23 10.30 -9.73
N ASP A 348 6.15 11.26 -9.56
CA ASP A 348 7.42 11.05 -8.87
C ASP A 348 7.21 10.74 -7.39
N VAL A 349 6.37 11.51 -6.68
CA VAL A 349 6.05 11.24 -5.27
C VAL A 349 5.29 9.93 -5.10
N GLN A 350 4.44 9.56 -6.07
CA GLN A 350 3.83 8.23 -6.09
C GLN A 350 4.89 7.15 -6.14
N ASN A 351 5.79 7.20 -7.12
CA ASN A 351 6.76 6.13 -7.32
C ASN A 351 7.81 6.06 -6.20
N LYS A 352 8.15 7.19 -5.58
CA LYS A 352 9.21 7.29 -4.57
C LYS A 352 8.70 7.07 -3.14
N TYR A 353 7.57 7.69 -2.81
CA TYR A 353 7.02 7.72 -1.45
C TYR A 353 5.73 6.93 -1.31
N GLY A 354 5.21 6.34 -2.39
CA GLY A 354 4.03 5.47 -2.33
C GLY A 354 2.74 6.23 -2.04
N ILE A 355 2.61 7.46 -2.56
CA ILE A 355 1.43 8.30 -2.41
C ILE A 355 0.68 8.34 -3.73
N ASN A 356 -0.55 7.83 -3.78
CA ASN A 356 -1.38 7.80 -4.98
C ASN A 356 -1.49 9.21 -5.60
N ALA A 357 -1.03 9.37 -6.84
CA ALA A 357 -0.90 10.69 -7.47
C ALA A 357 -2.25 11.40 -7.68
N LEU A 358 -3.33 10.66 -7.96
CA LEU A 358 -4.68 11.22 -8.08
C LEU A 358 -5.20 11.72 -6.72
N MET A 359 -4.94 10.94 -5.67
CA MET A 359 -5.34 11.30 -4.31
C MET A 359 -4.54 12.50 -3.80
N GLU A 360 -3.25 12.58 -4.10
CA GLU A 360 -2.39 13.73 -3.76
C GLU A 360 -2.84 15.01 -4.47
N LEU A 361 -3.16 14.92 -5.77
CA LEU A 361 -3.75 16.04 -6.51
C LEU A 361 -5.09 16.48 -5.90
N SER A 362 -5.92 15.52 -5.49
CA SER A 362 -7.22 15.81 -4.87
C SER A 362 -7.09 16.47 -3.51
N PHE A 363 -6.07 16.09 -2.74
CA PHE A 363 -5.67 16.73 -1.50
C PHE A 363 -5.26 18.18 -1.76
N ALA A 364 -4.31 18.41 -2.68
CA ALA A 364 -3.86 19.74 -3.02
C ALA A 364 -5.01 20.63 -3.53
N ASN A 365 -5.92 20.08 -4.34
CA ASN A 365 -7.09 20.80 -4.83
C ASN A 365 -7.99 21.28 -3.69
N LEU A 366 -8.21 20.46 -2.65
CA LEU A 366 -9.01 20.84 -1.51
C LEU A 366 -8.34 21.96 -0.71
N GLU A 367 -7.07 21.77 -0.35
CA GLU A 367 -6.33 22.67 0.55
C GLU A 367 -5.99 24.02 -0.06
N SER A 368 -5.84 24.08 -1.38
CA SER A 368 -5.42 25.29 -2.09
C SER A 368 -6.52 25.91 -2.96
N GLY A 369 -7.74 25.38 -2.93
CA GLY A 369 -8.80 25.80 -3.83
C GLY A 369 -8.38 25.64 -5.29
N TYR A 370 -7.95 24.44 -5.69
CA TYR A 370 -7.40 24.13 -7.02
C TYR A 370 -6.14 24.95 -7.37
N GLY A 371 -5.30 25.26 -6.39
CA GLY A 371 -4.01 25.92 -6.56
C GLY A 371 -4.06 27.44 -6.66
N THR A 372 -5.15 28.07 -6.24
CA THR A 372 -5.37 29.53 -6.39
C THR A 372 -5.54 30.28 -5.07
N SER A 373 -5.46 29.61 -3.92
CA SER A 373 -5.49 30.27 -2.61
C SER A 373 -4.34 31.28 -2.47
N SER A 374 -4.50 32.28 -1.59
CA SER A 374 -3.45 33.27 -1.34
C SER A 374 -2.11 32.62 -0.96
N TYR A 375 -2.14 31.57 -0.12
CA TYR A 375 -0.94 30.80 0.23
C TYR A 375 -0.33 30.05 -0.96
N ALA A 376 -1.15 29.47 -1.83
CA ALA A 376 -0.64 28.84 -3.05
C ALA A 376 0.03 29.87 -3.95
N ILE A 377 -0.66 30.97 -4.26
CA ILE A 377 -0.17 32.00 -5.19
C ILE A 377 1.11 32.67 -4.67
N ASN A 378 1.10 33.11 -3.41
CA ASN A 378 2.15 33.96 -2.84
C ASN A 378 3.29 33.17 -2.20
N LYS A 379 3.01 31.97 -1.66
CA LYS A 379 3.98 31.16 -0.90
C LYS A 379 4.29 29.80 -1.52
N ASN A 380 3.69 29.47 -2.67
CA ASN A 380 3.71 28.13 -3.27
C ASN A 380 3.26 27.02 -2.30
N ASN A 381 2.49 27.37 -1.27
CA ASN A 381 2.03 26.45 -0.23
C ASN A 381 0.66 25.90 -0.62
N LEU A 382 0.65 24.67 -1.15
CA LEU A 382 -0.53 24.01 -1.69
C LEU A 382 -1.36 23.25 -0.63
N PHE A 383 -0.84 23.10 0.59
CA PHE A 383 -1.43 22.24 1.63
C PHE A 383 -1.65 22.95 2.97
N GLY A 384 -1.45 24.27 3.03
CA GLY A 384 -1.60 25.05 4.27
C GLY A 384 -0.57 24.71 5.35
N ILE A 385 0.61 24.18 4.98
CA ILE A 385 1.61 23.72 5.95
C ILE A 385 2.10 24.90 6.81
N ALA A 386 2.02 24.73 8.13
CA ALA A 386 2.34 25.73 9.17
C ALA A 386 1.52 27.04 9.12
N ALA A 387 0.34 27.02 8.50
CA ALA A 387 -0.61 28.14 8.59
C ALA A 387 -1.45 28.00 9.87
N TYR A 388 -1.01 28.60 10.97
CA TYR A 388 -1.76 28.62 12.24
C TYR A 388 -2.73 29.80 12.27
N ASP A 389 -3.94 29.61 12.80
CA ASP A 389 -4.99 30.64 12.85
C ASP A 389 -4.55 31.93 13.60
N GLU A 390 -3.68 31.79 14.60
CA GLU A 390 -3.14 32.89 15.40
C GLU A 390 -1.96 33.61 14.75
N THR A 391 -1.27 32.96 13.80
CA THR A 391 -0.13 33.54 13.07
C THR A 391 -0.14 33.14 11.59
N PRO A 392 -1.15 33.56 10.81
CA PRO A 392 -1.31 33.16 9.40
C PRO A 392 -0.11 33.55 8.50
N ASP A 393 0.66 34.56 8.92
CA ASP A 393 1.87 35.01 8.22
C ASP A 393 3.06 34.04 8.36
N ASN A 394 3.04 33.12 9.33
CA ASN A 394 4.05 32.07 9.52
C ASN A 394 3.87 30.85 8.60
N ALA A 395 2.81 30.82 7.78
CA ALA A 395 2.63 29.76 6.78
C ALA A 395 3.90 29.62 5.93
N TYR A 396 4.40 28.39 5.79
CA TYR A 396 5.71 28.15 5.20
C TYR A 396 5.72 28.58 3.73
N SER A 397 6.81 29.26 3.32
CA SER A 397 7.06 29.59 1.92
C SER A 397 7.94 28.53 1.28
N PHE A 398 7.46 27.94 0.20
CA PHE A 398 8.22 26.96 -0.57
C PHE A 398 8.83 27.61 -1.80
N GLU A 399 10.05 27.17 -2.15
CA GLU A 399 10.76 27.60 -3.36
C GLU A 399 9.92 27.36 -4.63
N SER A 400 9.14 26.29 -4.66
CA SER A 400 8.25 25.97 -5.77
C SER A 400 7.06 25.10 -5.34
N PRO A 401 5.98 25.04 -6.15
CA PRO A 401 4.88 24.12 -5.91
C PRO A 401 5.33 22.65 -5.88
N LYS A 402 6.33 22.31 -6.72
CA LYS A 402 6.96 20.98 -6.74
C LYS A 402 7.49 20.62 -5.36
N LYS A 403 8.27 21.52 -4.76
CA LYS A 403 8.88 21.33 -3.45
C LYS A 403 7.82 21.13 -2.37
N CYS A 404 6.73 21.90 -2.41
CA CYS A 404 5.60 21.73 -1.49
C CYS A 404 4.96 20.33 -1.59
N ILE A 405 4.72 19.82 -2.81
CA ILE A 405 4.18 18.47 -3.04
C ILE A 405 5.14 17.37 -2.56
N GLU A 406 6.43 17.52 -2.82
CA GLU A 406 7.45 16.56 -2.36
C GLU A 406 7.51 16.50 -0.82
N GLU A 407 7.45 17.65 -0.14
CA GLU A 407 7.44 17.72 1.33
C GLU A 407 6.18 17.14 1.95
N HIS A 408 5.01 17.47 1.40
CA HIS A 408 3.74 16.92 1.87
C HIS A 408 3.71 15.39 1.76
N ALA A 409 4.04 14.86 0.57
CA ALA A 409 4.08 13.42 0.33
C ALA A 409 5.10 12.68 1.23
N TYR A 410 6.29 13.26 1.41
CA TYR A 410 7.36 12.62 2.16
C TYR A 410 7.19 12.75 3.67
N ARG A 411 7.17 13.98 4.19
CA ARG A 411 7.21 14.26 5.63
C ARG A 411 5.86 14.05 6.29
N HIS A 412 4.82 14.64 5.72
CA HIS A 412 3.50 14.64 6.34
C HIS A 412 2.83 13.29 6.10
N LEU A 413 2.73 12.81 4.87
CA LEU A 413 2.03 11.56 4.62
C LEU A 413 2.89 10.34 4.93
N SER A 414 3.95 10.09 4.14
CA SER A 414 4.67 8.81 4.24
C SER A 414 5.35 8.61 5.59
N ARG A 415 6.15 9.58 6.08
CA ARG A 415 6.91 9.42 7.33
C ARG A 415 6.11 9.63 8.61
N ALA A 416 4.92 10.22 8.53
CA ALA A 416 4.09 10.49 9.69
C ALA A 416 2.78 9.73 9.65
N TYR A 417 1.76 10.22 8.92
CA TYR A 417 0.42 9.61 8.94
C TYR A 417 0.41 8.13 8.53
N PHE A 418 1.42 7.66 7.78
CA PHE A 418 1.53 6.28 7.30
C PHE A 418 2.63 5.47 8.01
N ASP A 419 3.23 5.97 9.09
CA ASP A 419 4.13 5.22 9.97
C ASP A 419 3.35 4.60 11.14
N ALA A 420 2.96 3.34 10.95
CA ALA A 420 2.21 2.56 11.93
C ALA A 420 3.02 2.16 13.18
N ASN A 421 4.33 2.27 13.16
CA ASN A 421 5.18 1.83 14.27
C ASN A 421 5.55 2.98 15.22
N SER A 422 5.74 4.19 14.69
CA SER A 422 6.38 5.25 15.46
C SER A 422 5.61 6.57 15.55
N ASP A 423 4.62 6.83 14.70
CA ASP A 423 3.90 8.10 14.69
C ASP A 423 2.53 8.00 15.39
N PHE A 424 2.22 8.98 16.24
CA PHE A 424 0.95 9.03 16.98
C PHE A 424 -0.23 9.49 16.10
N ARG A 425 0.03 9.98 14.89
CA ARG A 425 -0.99 10.40 13.90
C ARG A 425 -1.44 9.25 13.01
N TYR A 426 -0.90 8.05 13.19
CA TYR A 426 -1.32 6.90 12.41
C TYR A 426 -2.72 6.40 12.83
N TYR A 427 -3.67 6.51 11.89
CA TYR A 427 -5.03 5.97 11.97
C TYR A 427 -5.42 5.23 10.67
N GLY A 428 -4.41 4.84 9.86
CA GLY A 428 -4.57 4.22 8.55
C GLY A 428 -4.30 5.16 7.37
N PRO A 429 -3.72 4.69 6.26
CA PRO A 429 -3.31 5.53 5.15
C PRO A 429 -4.42 5.80 4.13
N SER A 430 -5.59 6.29 4.56
CA SER A 430 -6.71 6.70 3.69
C SER A 430 -7.21 8.09 4.07
N PRO A 431 -7.95 8.82 3.21
CA PRO A 431 -8.56 10.08 3.64
C PRO A 431 -9.44 9.91 4.89
N GLY A 432 -10.32 8.91 4.86
CA GLY A 432 -11.13 8.48 5.98
C GLY A 432 -12.10 9.53 6.52
N ASN A 433 -12.34 9.47 7.83
CA ASN A 433 -13.28 10.32 8.56
C ASN A 433 -12.67 10.68 9.92
N LYS A 434 -13.47 11.16 10.88
CA LYS A 434 -12.93 11.53 12.19
C LYS A 434 -12.49 10.34 13.05
N LYS A 435 -12.88 9.11 12.70
CA LYS A 435 -12.51 7.87 13.41
C LYS A 435 -11.29 7.15 12.82
N ILE A 436 -11.13 7.17 11.50
CA ILE A 436 -10.08 6.46 10.77
C ILE A 436 -9.47 7.34 9.67
N GLY A 437 -8.23 7.07 9.29
CA GLY A 437 -7.56 7.78 8.20
C GLY A 437 -6.88 9.08 8.62
N VAL A 438 -6.44 9.85 7.61
CA VAL A 438 -5.70 11.10 7.76
C VAL A 438 -6.55 12.18 8.44
N ASN A 439 -7.84 12.24 8.15
CA ASN A 439 -8.77 13.26 8.68
C ASN A 439 -8.88 13.26 10.23
N VAL A 440 -8.53 12.15 10.90
CA VAL A 440 -8.53 12.07 12.37
C VAL A 440 -7.66 13.16 13.01
N LYS A 441 -6.52 13.49 12.40
CA LYS A 441 -5.54 14.45 12.95
C LYS A 441 -5.20 15.60 12.01
N TYR A 442 -5.51 15.50 10.72
CA TYR A 442 -5.02 16.46 9.74
C TYR A 442 -5.77 17.78 9.74
N ALA A 443 -7.10 17.74 9.67
CA ALA A 443 -7.92 18.94 9.54
C ALA A 443 -8.93 19.02 10.68
N SER A 444 -9.41 20.21 11.04
CA SER A 444 -10.59 20.36 11.91
C SER A 444 -11.86 19.86 11.20
N ASP A 445 -12.04 20.20 9.93
CA ASP A 445 -13.21 19.86 9.13
C ASP A 445 -13.58 18.36 9.24
N PRO A 446 -14.73 18.01 9.84
CA PRO A 446 -15.14 16.62 10.01
C PRO A 446 -15.29 15.85 8.69
N TYR A 447 -15.50 16.54 7.57
CA TYR A 447 -15.77 15.93 6.27
C TYR A 447 -14.61 16.09 5.28
N HIS A 448 -13.43 16.48 5.75
CA HIS A 448 -12.22 16.64 4.93
C HIS A 448 -11.92 15.40 4.06
N GLY A 449 -11.93 14.22 4.65
CA GLY A 449 -11.68 12.97 3.92
C GLY A 449 -12.78 12.59 2.91
N GLU A 450 -14.04 12.95 3.17
CA GLU A 450 -15.13 12.81 2.18
C GLU A 450 -14.93 13.77 1.01
N LYS A 451 -14.56 15.03 1.27
CA LYS A 451 -14.27 16.03 0.24
C LYS A 451 -13.09 15.61 -0.64
N ILE A 452 -12.00 15.10 -0.07
CA ILE A 452 -10.87 14.55 -0.86
C ILE A 452 -11.36 13.38 -1.73
N GLY A 453 -12.09 12.42 -1.14
CA GLY A 453 -12.61 11.27 -1.87
C GLY A 453 -13.54 11.66 -3.02
N GLY A 454 -14.42 12.63 -2.78
CA GLY A 454 -15.33 13.19 -3.76
C GLY A 454 -14.65 13.96 -4.88
N ILE A 455 -13.61 14.74 -4.56
CA ILE A 455 -12.75 15.40 -5.55
C ILE A 455 -12.07 14.32 -6.40
N ALA A 456 -11.46 13.29 -5.78
CA ALA A 456 -10.81 12.20 -6.50
C ALA A 456 -11.78 11.46 -7.42
N TYR A 457 -12.99 11.14 -6.96
CA TYR A 457 -14.07 10.56 -7.77
C TYR A 457 -14.41 11.47 -8.96
N THR A 458 -14.58 12.77 -8.71
CA THR A 458 -14.93 13.74 -9.76
C THR A 458 -13.81 13.88 -10.79
N GLN A 459 -12.55 13.94 -10.35
CA GLN A 459 -11.40 13.98 -11.26
C GLN A 459 -11.30 12.68 -12.07
N ASP A 460 -11.43 11.52 -11.43
CA ASP A 460 -11.40 10.21 -12.09
C ASP A 460 -12.51 10.12 -13.14
N LYS A 461 -13.75 10.51 -12.79
CA LYS A 461 -14.89 10.57 -13.71
C LYS A 461 -14.58 11.43 -14.95
N ASN A 462 -14.01 12.61 -14.74
CA ASN A 462 -13.64 13.55 -15.81
C ASN A 462 -12.46 13.10 -16.68
N MET A 463 -11.67 12.13 -16.21
CA MET A 463 -10.51 11.58 -16.94
C MET A 463 -10.76 10.15 -17.49
N GLY A 464 -12.00 9.67 -17.45
CA GLY A 464 -12.41 8.38 -18.04
C GLY A 464 -12.52 7.21 -17.05
N SER A 465 -12.55 7.47 -15.75
CA SER A 465 -12.82 6.51 -14.67
C SER A 465 -11.85 5.32 -14.62
N LYS A 466 -10.55 5.58 -14.84
CA LYS A 466 -9.50 4.54 -14.88
C LYS A 466 -9.18 3.92 -13.51
N ASP A 467 -9.51 4.60 -12.40
CA ASP A 467 -9.15 4.14 -11.05
C ASP A 467 -10.34 3.76 -10.15
N TYR A 468 -11.55 4.26 -10.42
CA TYR A 468 -12.74 3.93 -9.64
C TYR A 468 -12.97 2.41 -9.56
N GLU A 469 -13.14 1.90 -8.34
CA GLU A 469 -13.34 0.46 -8.04
C GLU A 469 -12.24 -0.44 -8.61
N LYS A 470 -11.03 0.06 -8.87
CA LYS A 470 -9.92 -0.79 -9.32
C LYS A 470 -9.50 -1.81 -8.26
N TYR A 471 -9.34 -1.37 -7.01
CA TYR A 471 -8.80 -2.17 -5.92
C TYR A 471 -9.92 -2.73 -5.03
N THR A 472 -9.69 -3.93 -4.49
CA THR A 472 -10.56 -4.48 -3.44
C THR A 472 -10.12 -3.89 -2.10
N ILE A 473 -11.08 -3.34 -1.34
CA ILE A 473 -10.86 -2.74 -0.03
C ILE A 473 -11.50 -3.64 1.03
N GLY A 474 -10.69 -4.03 2.01
CA GLY A 474 -11.15 -4.60 3.27
C GLY A 474 -10.97 -3.60 4.41
N ILE A 475 -11.71 -3.77 5.49
CA ILE A 475 -11.52 -3.01 6.73
C ILE A 475 -11.24 -3.95 7.89
N THR A 476 -10.47 -3.49 8.87
CA THR A 476 -10.27 -4.27 10.09
C THR A 476 -11.55 -4.35 10.92
N ASN A 477 -11.93 -5.56 11.33
CA ASN A 477 -13.03 -5.78 12.28
C ASN A 477 -12.54 -5.93 13.74
N LYS A 478 -11.22 -5.99 13.92
CA LYS A 478 -10.47 -5.94 15.17
C LYS A 478 -9.04 -5.49 14.88
N THR A 479 -8.30 -5.02 15.89
CA THR A 479 -6.87 -4.71 15.69
C THR A 479 -6.12 -5.94 15.18
N ALA A 480 -5.26 -5.77 14.19
CA ALA A 480 -4.59 -6.88 13.54
C ALA A 480 -3.15 -6.54 13.14
N ASN A 481 -2.30 -7.56 13.14
CA ASN A 481 -0.91 -7.43 12.73
C ASN A 481 -0.77 -7.68 11.23
N VAL A 482 0.06 -6.87 10.57
CA VAL A 482 0.54 -7.11 9.22
C VAL A 482 1.90 -7.81 9.31
N MET A 483 2.01 -8.99 8.69
CA MET A 483 3.16 -9.89 8.82
C MET A 483 3.96 -10.00 7.51
N GLU A 484 5.25 -10.36 7.62
CA GLU A 484 6.13 -10.62 6.47
C GLU A 484 5.63 -11.80 5.61
N LYS A 485 5.03 -12.82 6.24
CA LYS A 485 4.58 -14.07 5.60
C LYS A 485 3.21 -14.49 6.12
N PRO A 486 2.45 -15.30 5.36
CA PRO A 486 1.13 -15.80 5.75
C PRO A 486 1.24 -16.93 6.80
N SER A 487 1.70 -16.61 8.01
CA SER A 487 1.85 -17.56 9.11
C SER A 487 1.83 -16.81 10.46
N SER A 488 1.16 -17.39 11.45
CA SER A 488 1.01 -16.82 12.80
C SER A 488 2.34 -16.61 13.54
N GLY A 489 3.36 -17.41 13.24
CA GLY A 489 4.72 -17.26 13.80
C GLY A 489 5.64 -16.36 12.95
N SER A 490 5.13 -15.71 11.91
CA SER A 490 5.92 -14.81 11.08
C SER A 490 6.30 -13.54 11.85
N LYS A 491 7.42 -12.93 11.46
CA LYS A 491 7.76 -11.57 11.85
C LYS A 491 6.60 -10.63 11.53
N VAL A 492 6.20 -9.84 12.52
CA VAL A 492 5.24 -8.73 12.40
C VAL A 492 5.99 -7.51 11.85
N PHE A 493 5.43 -6.86 10.83
CA PHE A 493 5.93 -5.58 10.35
C PHE A 493 5.41 -4.43 11.22
N TYR A 494 4.11 -4.39 11.45
CA TYR A 494 3.43 -3.39 12.27
C TYR A 494 2.03 -3.88 12.65
N LYS A 495 1.39 -3.16 13.56
CA LYS A 495 0.00 -3.36 13.96
C LYS A 495 -0.88 -2.29 13.32
N LEU A 496 -2.05 -2.66 12.80
CA LEU A 496 -3.08 -1.73 12.32
C LEU A 496 -3.82 -1.13 13.53
N SER A 497 -3.12 -0.29 14.27
CA SER A 497 -3.65 0.55 15.33
C SER A 497 -2.69 1.72 15.55
N ASN A 498 -3.17 2.76 16.22
CA ASN A 498 -2.31 3.80 16.74
C ASN A 498 -1.20 3.19 17.64
N LYS A 499 -0.04 3.83 17.74
CA LYS A 499 1.04 3.31 18.58
C LYS A 499 0.73 3.41 20.09
N ASN A 500 -0.03 4.43 20.48
CA ASN A 500 -0.34 4.72 21.88
C ASN A 500 -1.66 4.06 22.32
N LEU A 501 -2.45 3.53 21.38
CA LEU A 501 -3.81 3.05 21.60
C LEU A 501 -4.05 1.73 20.88
N ASN A 502 -4.94 0.88 21.40
CA ASN A 502 -5.37 -0.33 20.70
C ASN A 502 -6.56 -0.07 19.76
N GLU A 503 -6.51 1.05 19.04
CA GLU A 503 -7.59 1.54 18.17
C GLU A 503 -7.01 2.44 17.06
N PRO A 504 -7.76 2.81 16.01
CA PRO A 504 -9.15 2.46 15.74
C PRO A 504 -9.30 1.06 15.13
N VAL A 505 -10.48 0.47 15.32
CA VAL A 505 -10.97 -0.62 14.45
C VAL A 505 -11.65 0.00 13.23
N GLY A 506 -11.45 -0.59 12.05
CA GLY A 506 -12.01 -0.10 10.78
C GLY A 506 -10.96 0.45 9.80
N ILE A 507 -9.65 0.28 10.08
CA ILE A 507 -8.58 0.74 9.19
C ILE A 507 -8.69 0.00 7.85
N PRO A 508 -8.76 0.72 6.72
CA PRO A 508 -8.85 0.10 5.41
C PRO A 508 -7.51 -0.48 4.96
N VAL A 509 -7.58 -1.63 4.29
CA VAL A 509 -6.47 -2.32 3.65
C VAL A 509 -6.81 -2.65 2.20
N VAL A 510 -5.80 -2.61 1.34
CA VAL A 510 -5.96 -2.97 -0.07
C VAL A 510 -5.59 -4.44 -0.24
N ILE A 511 -6.55 -5.25 -0.68
CA ILE A 511 -6.37 -6.69 -0.88
C ILE A 511 -5.74 -6.92 -2.26
N LEU A 512 -4.53 -7.48 -2.27
CA LEU A 512 -3.77 -7.81 -3.48
C LEU A 512 -3.88 -9.29 -3.87
N GLY A 513 -4.24 -10.15 -2.92
CA GLY A 513 -4.36 -11.59 -3.15
C GLY A 513 -4.75 -12.37 -1.90
N THR A 514 -4.85 -13.68 -2.01
CA THR A 514 -5.08 -14.59 -0.87
C THR A 514 -3.99 -15.64 -0.77
N SER A 515 -3.55 -15.99 0.45
CA SER A 515 -2.62 -17.10 0.70
C SER A 515 -3.07 -17.87 1.94
N GLY A 516 -3.67 -19.05 1.75
CA GLY A 516 -4.31 -19.80 2.83
C GLY A 516 -5.35 -18.96 3.57
N ASP A 517 -5.23 -18.89 4.90
CA ASP A 517 -6.11 -18.11 5.79
C ASP A 517 -5.72 -16.63 5.90
N TYR A 518 -4.85 -16.15 5.02
CA TYR A 518 -4.37 -14.78 5.00
C TYR A 518 -4.76 -14.07 3.70
N TYR A 519 -5.02 -12.77 3.80
CA TYR A 519 -4.95 -11.86 2.66
C TYR A 519 -3.51 -11.38 2.50
N LYS A 520 -3.06 -11.28 1.26
CA LYS A 520 -1.91 -10.45 0.89
C LYS A 520 -2.42 -9.04 0.69
N VAL A 521 -1.80 -8.07 1.35
CA VAL A 521 -2.22 -6.66 1.35
C VAL A 521 -1.08 -5.76 0.92
N GLN A 522 -1.42 -4.62 0.33
CA GLN A 522 -0.49 -3.51 0.14
C GLN A 522 -0.13 -2.98 1.53
N SER A 523 1.15 -2.88 1.88
CA SER A 523 1.54 -2.46 3.23
C SER A 523 1.49 -0.94 3.40
N ASP A 524 1.09 -0.48 4.57
CA ASP A 524 1.00 0.93 4.92
C ASP A 524 2.38 1.56 5.11
N MET A 525 3.35 0.75 5.52
CA MET A 525 4.76 1.12 5.59
C MET A 525 5.54 0.47 4.44
N GLY A 526 6.54 1.17 3.93
CA GLY A 526 7.46 0.72 2.90
C GLY A 526 8.33 -0.42 3.42
N VAL A 527 8.44 -1.49 2.63
CA VAL A 527 9.22 -2.69 2.98
C VAL A 527 10.49 -2.75 2.14
N LYS A 528 11.64 -2.75 2.80
CA LYS A 528 12.97 -2.87 2.19
C LYS A 528 13.74 -4.01 2.83
N SER A 529 14.18 -4.97 2.01
CA SER A 529 14.95 -6.14 2.47
C SER A 529 14.29 -6.93 3.63
N GLY A 530 12.96 -6.99 3.65
CA GLY A 530 12.18 -7.67 4.71
C GLY A 530 12.04 -6.87 6.02
N ASN A 531 12.31 -5.57 5.99
CA ASN A 531 12.15 -4.67 7.13
C ASN A 531 11.32 -3.44 6.72
N VAL A 532 10.50 -2.96 7.65
CA VAL A 532 9.89 -1.63 7.56
C VAL A 532 10.82 -0.61 8.22
N HIS A 533 10.85 0.61 7.71
CA HIS A 533 11.70 1.69 8.21
C HIS A 533 10.96 3.03 8.20
N PHE A 534 11.33 3.92 9.13
CA PHE A 534 10.71 5.24 9.31
C PHE A 534 10.87 6.17 8.11
N GLU A 535 11.95 6.03 7.32
CA GLU A 535 12.12 6.79 6.06
C GLU A 535 10.98 6.50 5.07
N ASN A 536 10.33 5.34 5.22
CA ASN A 536 9.13 4.95 4.52
C ASN A 536 9.20 5.12 2.99
N LEU A 537 10.39 4.89 2.43
CA LEU A 537 10.59 4.78 0.98
C LEU A 537 9.84 3.56 0.46
N TYR A 538 9.17 3.72 -0.68
CA TYR A 538 8.11 2.81 -1.04
C TYR A 538 8.34 2.12 -2.39
N ASP A 539 8.51 0.81 -2.38
CA ASP A 539 8.44 -0.02 -3.58
C ASP A 539 7.09 -0.74 -3.62
N HIS A 540 6.17 -0.31 -4.49
CA HIS A 540 4.83 -0.91 -4.57
C HIS A 540 4.83 -2.44 -4.76
N ASN A 541 5.83 -3.00 -5.45
CA ASN A 541 5.90 -4.44 -5.70
C ASN A 541 6.40 -5.22 -4.47
N GLY A 542 7.29 -4.60 -3.68
CA GLY A 542 7.93 -5.20 -2.50
C GLY A 542 7.24 -4.89 -1.17
N SER A 543 6.58 -3.73 -1.08
CA SER A 543 5.82 -3.22 0.06
C SER A 543 4.48 -3.92 0.18
N VAL A 544 4.54 -5.21 0.52
CA VAL A 544 3.38 -6.07 0.73
C VAL A 544 3.49 -6.78 2.07
N GLY A 545 2.35 -7.08 2.68
CA GLY A 545 2.28 -7.86 3.91
C GLY A 545 1.13 -8.87 3.87
N TYR A 546 1.00 -9.62 4.95
CA TYR A 546 -0.05 -10.62 5.11
C TYR A 546 -0.83 -10.39 6.40
N ILE A 547 -2.15 -10.53 6.32
CA ILE A 547 -3.07 -10.31 7.44
C ILE A 547 -4.10 -11.45 7.50
N PRO A 548 -4.51 -11.94 8.70
CA PRO A 548 -5.50 -13.00 8.79
C PRO A 548 -6.83 -12.56 8.18
N LYS A 549 -7.46 -13.44 7.39
CA LYS A 549 -8.78 -13.19 6.79
C LYS A 549 -9.86 -12.93 7.85
N SER A 550 -9.74 -13.61 8.99
CA SER A 550 -10.66 -13.47 10.14
C SER A 550 -10.62 -12.11 10.84
N SER A 551 -9.68 -11.23 10.46
CA SER A 551 -9.58 -9.86 10.97
C SER A 551 -10.11 -8.80 9.99
N ILE A 552 -10.57 -9.21 8.80
CA ILE A 552 -10.90 -8.30 7.70
C ILE A 552 -12.27 -8.59 7.11
N ASP A 553 -13.11 -7.55 7.03
CA ASP A 553 -14.36 -7.57 6.29
C ASP A 553 -14.14 -6.89 4.92
N ILE A 554 -14.46 -7.57 3.82
CA ILE A 554 -14.39 -6.96 2.48
C ILE A 554 -15.61 -6.05 2.29
N VAL A 555 -15.36 -4.75 2.12
CA VAL A 555 -16.41 -3.73 2.00
C VAL A 555 -16.58 -3.18 0.59
N ARG A 556 -15.53 -3.27 -0.24
CA ARG A 556 -15.59 -2.92 -1.67
C ARG A 556 -14.84 -3.98 -2.47
N LYS A 557 -15.53 -4.59 -3.43
CA LYS A 557 -14.89 -5.51 -4.39
C LYS A 557 -14.37 -4.71 -5.57
N GLY A 558 -13.10 -4.88 -5.90
CA GLY A 558 -12.50 -4.27 -7.08
C GLY A 558 -12.98 -4.95 -8.37
N LYS A 559 -12.87 -4.24 -9.50
CA LYS A 559 -13.20 -4.70 -10.85
C LYS A 559 -12.36 -5.92 -11.29
N SER A 560 -11.16 -6.06 -10.74
CA SER A 560 -10.30 -7.22 -10.98
C SER A 560 -10.47 -8.26 -9.87
N SER A 561 -10.59 -9.53 -10.26
CA SER A 561 -10.63 -10.64 -9.30
C SER A 561 -9.36 -10.67 -8.45
N VAL A 562 -9.51 -10.79 -7.13
CA VAL A 562 -8.38 -10.95 -6.20
C VAL A 562 -7.68 -12.29 -6.49
N PRO A 563 -6.42 -12.28 -6.98
CA PRO A 563 -5.74 -13.51 -7.36
C PRO A 563 -5.36 -14.34 -6.13
N ALA A 564 -5.51 -15.67 -6.19
CA ALA A 564 -4.91 -16.55 -5.21
C ALA A 564 -3.38 -16.54 -5.39
N ASP A 565 -2.64 -16.13 -4.36
CA ASP A 565 -1.18 -16.27 -4.32
C ASP A 565 -0.87 -17.76 -4.08
N THR A 566 -0.78 -18.51 -5.18
CA THR A 566 -0.46 -19.94 -5.13
C THR A 566 0.88 -20.12 -4.43
N ALA A 567 0.89 -20.92 -3.35
CA ALA A 567 2.08 -21.25 -2.58
C ALA A 567 3.27 -21.66 -3.47
N ASP A 568 4.49 -21.34 -3.03
CA ASP A 568 5.71 -21.66 -3.78
C ASP A 568 5.85 -23.18 -3.98
N LYS A 569 5.65 -23.61 -5.23
CA LYS A 569 5.83 -24.99 -5.64
C LYS A 569 7.20 -25.10 -6.30
N LEU A 570 8.18 -25.53 -5.52
CA LEU A 570 9.57 -25.74 -5.93
C LEU A 570 9.90 -27.23 -5.95
N THR A 571 10.59 -27.69 -6.99
CA THR A 571 11.04 -29.09 -7.07
C THR A 571 12.36 -29.22 -7.81
N ILE A 572 13.24 -30.10 -7.32
CA ILE A 572 14.44 -30.57 -8.00
C ILE A 572 14.20 -32.04 -8.35
N SER A 573 13.68 -32.31 -9.55
CA SER A 573 13.24 -33.66 -9.92
C SER A 573 14.40 -34.58 -10.23
N SER A 574 15.40 -34.11 -10.97
CA SER A 574 16.60 -34.88 -11.28
C SER A 574 17.83 -33.99 -11.43
N ILE A 575 19.01 -34.57 -11.15
CA ILE A 575 20.31 -33.94 -11.39
C ILE A 575 21.20 -34.90 -12.17
N LYS A 576 21.87 -34.36 -13.19
CA LYS A 576 22.91 -35.04 -13.96
C LYS A 576 24.23 -34.33 -13.70
N ILE A 577 25.16 -35.07 -13.12
CA ILE A 577 26.53 -34.62 -12.89
C ILE A 577 27.41 -35.20 -13.99
N SER A 578 28.04 -34.34 -14.78
CA SER A 578 28.92 -34.77 -15.86
C SER A 578 30.15 -33.86 -15.99
N PRO A 579 31.20 -34.33 -16.66
CA PRO A 579 32.22 -33.43 -17.17
C PRO A 579 31.60 -32.46 -18.21
N SER A 580 32.03 -31.18 -18.25
CA SER A 580 31.54 -30.20 -19.24
C SER A 580 32.13 -30.45 -20.64
N PRO A 581 31.33 -30.57 -21.72
CA PRO A 581 31.83 -30.89 -23.07
C PRO A 581 32.47 -29.75 -23.88
N SER A 582 32.32 -28.48 -23.47
CA SER A 582 32.55 -27.32 -24.38
C SER A 582 33.99 -26.79 -24.48
N TYR A 583 34.96 -27.36 -23.78
CA TYR A 583 36.37 -27.04 -23.96
C TYR A 583 37.20 -28.32 -23.80
N GLY A 584 38.17 -28.53 -24.71
CA GLY A 584 38.94 -29.79 -24.84
C GLY A 584 39.50 -30.33 -23.53
N PHE A 585 39.42 -31.65 -23.35
CA PHE A 585 39.57 -32.30 -22.05
C PHE A 585 41.00 -32.42 -21.53
N THR A 586 41.18 -32.09 -20.25
CA THR A 586 41.96 -32.88 -19.29
C THR A 586 41.28 -32.92 -17.94
N PRO A 587 40.90 -34.10 -17.41
CA PRO A 587 40.58 -34.18 -16.02
C PRO A 587 41.84 -33.92 -15.19
N GLY A 588 41.98 -32.72 -14.64
CA GLY A 588 43.14 -32.31 -13.85
C GLY A 588 43.51 -30.85 -13.98
N TYR A 589 43.27 -30.19 -15.13
CA TYR A 589 43.48 -28.75 -15.33
C TYR A 589 42.41 -28.23 -16.30
N GLY A 590 41.58 -27.28 -15.83
CA GLY A 590 40.43 -26.71 -16.56
C GLY A 590 39.07 -27.41 -16.36
N ASN A 591 38.91 -28.24 -15.33
CA ASN A 591 37.72 -29.09 -15.16
C ASN A 591 36.48 -28.36 -14.62
N ASN A 592 35.60 -27.98 -15.52
CA ASN A 592 34.25 -27.60 -15.15
C ASN A 592 33.40 -28.86 -14.92
N LEU A 593 33.11 -29.17 -13.66
CA LEU A 593 31.99 -30.03 -13.27
C LEU A 593 30.72 -29.33 -13.76
N LYS A 594 30.00 -29.96 -14.69
CA LYS A 594 28.66 -29.52 -15.08
C LYS A 594 27.65 -30.22 -14.19
N VAL A 595 26.91 -29.43 -13.41
CA VAL A 595 25.74 -29.90 -12.68
C VAL A 595 24.51 -29.38 -13.41
N GLU A 596 23.76 -30.30 -13.99
CA GLU A 596 22.52 -30.00 -14.71
C GLU A 596 21.33 -30.49 -13.89
N GLY A 597 20.45 -29.59 -13.48
CA GLY A 597 19.28 -29.89 -12.66
C GLY A 597 17.98 -29.62 -13.42
N LYS A 598 17.08 -30.60 -13.47
CA LYS A 598 15.70 -30.40 -13.92
C LYS A 598 14.91 -29.81 -12.75
N ILE A 599 14.61 -28.52 -12.82
CA ILE A 599 13.99 -27.76 -11.73
C ILE A 599 12.65 -27.19 -12.14
N TYR A 600 11.65 -27.29 -11.26
CA TYR A 600 10.35 -26.64 -11.39
C TYR A 600 10.24 -25.47 -10.41
N SER A 601 9.72 -24.35 -10.88
CA SER A 601 9.30 -23.22 -10.05
C SER A 601 8.02 -22.62 -10.62
N ASN A 602 7.00 -22.40 -9.79
CA ASN A 602 5.82 -21.62 -10.17
C ASN A 602 6.06 -20.09 -10.10
N LYS A 603 7.23 -19.64 -9.61
CA LYS A 603 7.63 -18.23 -9.57
C LYS A 603 8.81 -17.95 -10.52
N LYS A 604 8.83 -16.74 -11.09
CA LYS A 604 10.00 -16.23 -11.84
C LYS A 604 11.16 -15.95 -10.87
N ASN A 605 12.37 -15.84 -11.40
CA ASN A 605 13.59 -15.46 -10.68
C ASN A 605 13.98 -16.36 -9.50
N ALA A 606 13.63 -17.65 -9.55
CA ALA A 606 14.07 -18.60 -8.54
C ALA A 606 15.61 -18.75 -8.59
N LYS A 607 16.27 -18.66 -7.43
CA LYS A 607 17.72 -18.80 -7.30
C LYS A 607 18.10 -20.26 -7.11
N LEU A 608 18.94 -20.78 -8.00
CA LEU A 608 19.56 -22.09 -7.89
C LEU A 608 21.01 -21.92 -7.45
N GLU A 609 21.39 -22.59 -6.37
CA GLU A 609 22.73 -22.50 -5.78
C GLU A 609 23.37 -23.87 -5.65
N LEU A 610 24.59 -23.99 -6.16
CA LEU A 610 25.49 -25.11 -6.00
C LEU A 610 26.43 -24.85 -4.83
N GLN A 611 26.46 -25.75 -3.86
CA GLN A 611 27.40 -25.76 -2.74
C GLN A 611 28.23 -27.05 -2.77
N VAL A 612 29.54 -26.93 -2.54
CA VAL A 612 30.48 -28.06 -2.53
C VAL A 612 31.14 -28.16 -1.18
N TYR A 613 31.20 -29.37 -0.63
CA TYR A 613 31.69 -29.68 0.71
C TYR A 613 32.77 -30.75 0.67
N ASN A 614 33.76 -30.64 1.55
CA ASN A 614 34.76 -31.69 1.76
C ASN A 614 34.19 -32.85 2.59
N THR A 615 35.00 -33.88 2.85
CA THR A 615 34.60 -35.04 3.67
C THR A 615 34.29 -34.71 5.13
N LYS A 616 34.76 -33.56 5.63
CA LYS A 616 34.45 -33.02 6.96
C LYS A 616 33.20 -32.12 6.95
N LYS A 617 32.40 -32.14 5.88
CA LYS A 617 31.21 -31.28 5.66
C LYS A 617 31.50 -29.77 5.76
N GLN A 618 32.74 -29.35 5.52
CA GLN A 618 33.09 -27.92 5.46
C GLN A 618 32.87 -27.39 4.04
N LEU A 619 32.27 -26.22 3.92
CA LEU A 619 32.01 -25.56 2.62
C LEU A 619 33.34 -25.23 1.93
N VAL A 620 33.46 -25.62 0.68
CA VAL A 620 34.65 -25.41 -0.15
C VAL A 620 34.37 -24.41 -1.27
N ALA A 621 33.21 -24.51 -1.91
CA ALA A 621 32.83 -23.66 -3.02
C ALA A 621 31.32 -23.42 -3.07
N LYS A 622 30.91 -22.24 -3.58
CA LYS A 622 29.52 -21.86 -3.79
C LYS A 622 29.35 -21.08 -5.10
N LYS A 623 28.37 -21.46 -5.92
CA LYS A 623 27.97 -20.73 -7.15
C LYS A 623 26.46 -20.66 -7.28
N SER A 624 25.93 -19.58 -7.85
CA SER A 624 24.49 -19.39 -8.03
C SER A 624 24.14 -18.92 -9.44
N ILE A 625 22.94 -19.27 -9.88
CA ILE A 625 22.30 -18.74 -11.10
C ILE A 625 20.82 -18.44 -10.82
N THR A 626 20.22 -17.59 -11.64
CA THR A 626 18.82 -17.18 -11.51
C THR A 626 17.99 -17.76 -12.66
N LYS A 627 16.96 -18.54 -12.31
CA LYS A 627 15.96 -19.06 -13.26
C LYS A 627 14.92 -17.98 -13.53
N GLN A 628 14.95 -17.41 -14.72
CA GLN A 628 14.09 -16.27 -15.12
C GLN A 628 12.63 -16.66 -15.40
N LYS A 629 12.36 -17.92 -15.76
CA LYS A 629 11.04 -18.40 -16.20
C LYS A 629 10.36 -19.30 -15.16
N THR A 630 9.03 -19.35 -15.16
CA THR A 630 8.23 -20.35 -14.42
C THR A 630 8.29 -21.73 -15.11
N GLY A 631 7.70 -22.76 -14.50
CA GLY A 631 7.65 -24.12 -15.03
C GLY A 631 8.96 -24.91 -14.88
N THR A 632 9.03 -26.08 -15.51
CA THR A 632 10.21 -26.95 -15.45
C THR A 632 11.26 -26.55 -16.49
N THR A 633 12.49 -26.24 -16.07
CA THR A 633 13.64 -26.01 -16.96
C THR A 633 14.84 -26.86 -16.54
N SER A 634 15.78 -27.06 -17.46
CA SER A 634 17.06 -27.73 -17.20
C SER A 634 18.15 -26.66 -17.02
N GLU A 635 18.50 -26.37 -15.77
CA GLU A 635 19.49 -25.35 -15.44
C GLU A 635 20.87 -25.96 -15.25
N LYS A 636 21.93 -25.21 -15.61
CA LYS A 636 23.32 -25.71 -15.61
C LYS A 636 24.23 -24.80 -14.78
N ILE A 637 24.91 -25.38 -13.79
CA ILE A 637 25.95 -24.69 -13.01
C ILE A 637 27.30 -25.37 -13.24
N PHE A 638 28.34 -24.57 -13.43
CA PHE A 638 29.70 -25.04 -13.68
C PHE A 638 30.64 -24.73 -12.52
N TRP A 639 31.26 -25.76 -11.95
CA TRP A 639 32.30 -25.60 -10.94
C TRP A 639 33.65 -26.06 -11.47
N ASP A 640 34.65 -25.17 -11.45
CA ASP A 640 36.00 -25.36 -12.01
C ASP A 640 36.95 -26.13 -11.06
N GLY A 641 36.45 -26.60 -9.92
CA GLY A 641 37.24 -27.28 -8.90
C GLY A 641 38.09 -26.35 -8.04
N LYS A 642 37.79 -25.04 -8.03
CA LYS A 642 38.44 -24.04 -7.16
C LYS A 642 37.59 -23.69 -5.95
N ALA A 643 38.24 -23.32 -4.86
CA ALA A 643 37.57 -22.79 -3.68
C ALA A 643 37.07 -21.36 -3.92
N THR A 644 35.90 -21.03 -3.39
CA THR A 644 35.31 -19.68 -3.51
C THR A 644 35.53 -18.86 -2.24
N LYS A 645 35.25 -17.54 -2.33
CA LYS A 645 35.22 -16.66 -1.16
C LYS A 645 34.25 -17.22 -0.11
N GLY A 646 34.66 -17.24 1.15
CA GLY A 646 33.87 -17.78 2.26
C GLY A 646 33.93 -19.30 2.46
N ASN A 647 34.88 -19.99 1.81
CA ASN A 647 35.13 -21.40 2.12
C ASN A 647 35.61 -21.58 3.58
N LYS A 648 35.16 -22.65 4.23
CA LYS A 648 35.48 -23.02 5.63
C LYS A 648 36.42 -24.21 5.74
N ALA A 649 36.96 -24.66 4.61
CA ALA A 649 37.80 -25.86 4.52
C ALA A 649 39.30 -25.55 4.48
N GLY A 650 39.68 -24.28 4.71
CA GLY A 650 41.08 -23.83 4.78
C GLY A 650 41.78 -23.69 3.42
N TYR A 651 41.05 -23.69 2.31
CA TYR A 651 41.65 -23.46 0.99
C TYR A 651 41.81 -21.95 0.75
N LYS A 652 42.92 -21.52 0.14
CA LYS A 652 43.03 -20.16 -0.38
C LYS A 652 42.00 -19.95 -1.51
N THR A 653 41.30 -18.81 -1.49
CA THR A 653 40.28 -18.49 -2.51
C THR A 653 40.91 -18.50 -3.91
N GLY A 654 40.24 -19.15 -4.87
CA GLY A 654 40.74 -19.32 -6.23
C GLY A 654 41.73 -20.48 -6.42
N SER A 655 42.23 -21.08 -5.34
CA SER A 655 43.08 -22.27 -5.41
C SER A 655 42.27 -23.54 -5.67
N TYR A 656 42.90 -24.50 -6.34
CA TYR A 656 42.29 -25.80 -6.59
C TYR A 656 42.15 -26.62 -5.31
N VAL A 657 41.03 -27.34 -5.21
CA VAL A 657 40.79 -28.27 -4.10
C VAL A 657 41.67 -29.52 -4.21
N LYS A 658 41.87 -30.25 -3.11
CA LYS A 658 42.70 -31.48 -3.04
C LYS A 658 42.28 -32.53 -4.09
N ARG A 659 43.25 -33.16 -4.76
CA ARG A 659 43.04 -34.14 -5.84
C ARG A 659 43.94 -35.36 -5.64
N SER A 660 43.50 -36.54 -6.08
CA SER A 660 44.31 -37.77 -6.11
C SER A 660 44.04 -38.61 -7.36
N SER A 661 44.92 -39.54 -7.68
CA SER A 661 44.75 -40.47 -8.80
C SER A 661 43.57 -41.43 -8.59
N SER A 662 43.29 -41.78 -7.33
CA SER A 662 42.13 -42.58 -6.89
C SER A 662 40.83 -41.78 -6.75
N GLY A 663 40.91 -40.45 -6.81
CA GLY A 663 39.79 -39.51 -6.68
C GLY A 663 39.49 -39.12 -5.22
N THR A 664 39.62 -37.82 -4.92
CA THR A 664 39.24 -37.24 -3.62
C THR A 664 37.72 -37.05 -3.54
N LYS A 665 37.08 -37.51 -2.46
CA LYS A 665 35.62 -37.40 -2.27
C LYS A 665 35.19 -35.98 -1.89
N TYR A 666 34.10 -35.50 -2.49
CA TYR A 666 33.39 -34.27 -2.14
C TYR A 666 31.88 -34.51 -2.19
N MET A 667 31.12 -33.72 -1.44
CA MET A 667 29.66 -33.68 -1.50
C MET A 667 29.21 -32.40 -2.19
N VAL A 668 28.20 -32.50 -3.03
CA VAL A 668 27.59 -31.38 -3.74
C VAL A 668 26.14 -31.27 -3.32
N LYS A 669 25.71 -30.08 -2.90
CA LYS A 669 24.34 -29.76 -2.54
C LYS A 669 23.78 -28.72 -3.51
N LEU A 670 22.63 -29.00 -4.09
CA LEU A 670 21.87 -28.03 -4.88
C LEU A 670 20.75 -27.46 -4.02
N LEU A 671 20.62 -26.13 -3.95
CA LEU A 671 19.57 -25.42 -3.22
C LEU A 671 18.76 -24.59 -4.22
N LEU A 672 17.45 -24.80 -4.25
CA LEU A 672 16.51 -24.00 -5.02
C LEU A 672 15.68 -23.15 -4.08
N SER A 673 15.63 -21.84 -4.34
CA SER A 673 14.98 -20.85 -3.47
C SER A 673 14.27 -19.75 -4.25
N THR A 674 13.26 -19.13 -3.64
CA THR A 674 12.56 -17.92 -4.11
C THR A 674 12.80 -16.77 -3.12
N SER A 675 12.46 -15.54 -3.52
CA SER A 675 12.48 -14.37 -2.63
C SER A 675 11.59 -14.56 -1.39
N SER A 676 10.51 -15.33 -1.53
CA SER A 676 9.55 -15.71 -0.49
C SER A 676 10.01 -16.83 0.47
N LYS A 677 11.31 -17.21 0.47
CA LYS A 677 11.96 -18.06 1.50
C LYS A 677 11.43 -19.51 1.60
N SER A 678 11.03 -20.16 0.50
CA SER A 678 10.94 -21.62 0.43
C SER A 678 12.22 -22.22 -0.16
N VAL A 679 12.84 -23.20 0.49
CA VAL A 679 14.11 -23.82 0.04
C VAL A 679 13.93 -25.32 -0.14
N LYS A 680 14.27 -25.84 -1.32
CA LYS A 680 14.42 -27.29 -1.56
C LYS A 680 15.89 -27.61 -1.79
N SER A 681 16.34 -28.76 -1.29
CA SER A 681 17.73 -29.18 -1.48
C SER A 681 17.88 -30.65 -1.84
N LYS A 682 18.97 -30.99 -2.52
CA LYS A 682 19.34 -32.38 -2.86
C LYS A 682 20.86 -32.53 -2.89
N GLU A 683 21.36 -33.65 -2.35
CA GLU A 683 22.79 -33.89 -2.09
C GLU A 683 23.33 -35.05 -2.93
N TYR A 684 24.59 -34.95 -3.37
CA TYR A 684 25.27 -35.93 -4.23
C TYR A 684 26.75 -36.05 -3.88
N ASN A 685 27.28 -37.26 -3.94
CA ASN A 685 28.71 -37.50 -3.77
C ASN A 685 29.44 -37.52 -5.11
N ILE A 686 30.60 -36.86 -5.17
CA ILE A 686 31.48 -36.82 -6.34
C ILE A 686 32.92 -37.16 -5.96
N LYS A 687 33.75 -37.47 -6.95
CA LYS A 687 35.20 -37.61 -6.79
C LYS A 687 35.96 -36.66 -7.73
N VAL A 688 37.00 -36.01 -7.21
CA VAL A 688 37.88 -35.09 -7.95
C VAL A 688 39.26 -35.73 -8.13
N TYR A 689 39.67 -35.92 -9.38
CA TYR A 689 40.88 -36.68 -9.75
C TYR A 689 42.07 -35.78 -10.11
N SER A 690 43.29 -36.26 -9.87
CA SER A 690 44.55 -35.65 -10.36
C SER A 690 44.76 -35.91 -11.88
N LYS A 691 45.85 -35.35 -12.45
CA LYS A 691 46.22 -35.50 -13.87
C LYS A 691 46.39 -36.98 -14.27
N ALA A 692 46.12 -37.30 -15.54
CA ALA A 692 46.43 -38.61 -16.11
C ALA A 692 47.95 -38.78 -16.24
N THR A 693 48.46 -39.95 -15.87
CA THR A 693 49.88 -40.25 -15.92
C THR A 693 50.23 -41.46 -16.78
N LYS A 694 49.26 -42.35 -17.10
CA LYS A 694 49.50 -43.59 -17.85
C LYS A 694 48.29 -43.99 -18.70
N LEU A 695 48.56 -44.58 -19.87
CA LEU A 695 47.56 -45.16 -20.77
C LEU A 695 48.05 -46.49 -21.33
N ASN A 696 47.27 -47.55 -21.20
CA ASN A 696 47.55 -48.81 -21.90
C ASN A 696 46.82 -48.79 -23.25
N THR A 697 47.51 -49.07 -24.35
CA THR A 697 46.96 -48.96 -25.71
C THR A 697 47.34 -50.18 -26.54
N ASN A 698 46.51 -50.52 -27.54
CA ASN A 698 46.81 -51.60 -28.47
C ASN A 698 46.16 -51.36 -29.85
N ILE A 699 46.85 -51.78 -30.91
CA ILE A 699 46.38 -51.80 -32.31
C ILE A 699 46.54 -53.21 -32.83
N THR A 700 45.46 -53.87 -33.27
CA THR A 700 45.51 -55.29 -33.64
C THR A 700 46.30 -55.56 -34.92
N LYS A 701 46.24 -54.67 -35.90
CA LYS A 701 47.00 -54.75 -37.16
C LYS A 701 47.47 -53.37 -37.60
N THR A 702 48.75 -53.22 -37.91
CA THR A 702 49.33 -51.96 -38.38
C THR A 702 49.42 -51.88 -39.90
N ALA A 703 49.19 -52.97 -40.64
CA ALA A 703 49.04 -52.95 -42.09
C ALA A 703 47.70 -53.56 -42.47
N ILE A 704 46.86 -52.82 -43.20
CA ILE A 704 45.54 -53.26 -43.64
C ILE A 704 45.31 -52.85 -45.11
N LYS A 705 44.63 -53.70 -45.89
CA LYS A 705 44.13 -53.33 -47.22
C LYS A 705 43.05 -52.26 -47.09
N ARG A 706 42.87 -51.38 -48.09
CA ARG A 706 41.71 -50.46 -48.11
C ARG A 706 40.40 -51.24 -47.90
N LYS A 707 39.49 -50.69 -47.08
CA LYS A 707 38.22 -51.30 -46.61
C LYS A 707 38.35 -52.45 -45.59
N ALA A 708 39.54 -52.99 -45.34
CA ALA A 708 39.76 -53.94 -44.24
C ALA A 708 39.84 -53.20 -42.89
N SER A 709 39.52 -53.89 -41.80
CA SER A 709 39.47 -53.30 -40.45
C SER A 709 40.72 -53.58 -39.61
N THR A 710 41.09 -52.62 -38.77
CA THR A 710 41.93 -52.82 -37.58
C THR A 710 41.22 -52.30 -36.33
N THR A 711 41.48 -52.89 -35.18
CA THR A 711 40.88 -52.49 -33.91
C THR A 711 41.88 -51.67 -33.12
N LEU A 712 41.46 -50.47 -32.73
CA LEU A 712 42.22 -49.55 -31.90
C LEU A 712 41.62 -49.57 -30.51
N SER A 713 42.40 -49.88 -29.48
CA SER A 713 41.90 -49.99 -28.12
C SER A 713 42.76 -49.24 -27.11
N MET A 714 42.13 -48.75 -26.06
CA MET A 714 42.81 -48.14 -24.93
C MET A 714 42.14 -48.46 -23.59
N LYS A 715 42.94 -48.42 -22.52
CA LYS A 715 42.55 -48.64 -21.14
C LYS A 715 43.22 -47.57 -20.27
N PRO A 716 42.51 -46.47 -19.93
CA PRO A 716 43.02 -45.43 -19.04
C PRO A 716 42.98 -45.87 -17.57
N ASN A 717 43.90 -45.35 -16.76
CA ASN A 717 43.99 -45.67 -15.32
C ASN A 717 42.97 -44.93 -14.43
N ARG A 718 42.05 -44.16 -15.02
CA ARG A 718 41.02 -43.38 -14.32
C ARG A 718 39.81 -43.06 -15.22
N PRO A 719 38.65 -42.66 -14.65
CA PRO A 719 37.52 -42.19 -15.43
C PRO A 719 37.83 -40.89 -16.18
N GLY A 720 37.17 -40.68 -17.32
CA GLY A 720 37.33 -39.45 -18.10
C GLY A 720 37.08 -39.65 -19.59
N THR A 721 37.22 -38.56 -20.35
CA THR A 721 37.08 -38.58 -21.81
C THR A 721 38.41 -38.91 -22.46
N SER A 722 38.37 -39.78 -23.47
CA SER A 722 39.51 -40.12 -24.29
C SER A 722 39.23 -39.95 -25.77
N TYR A 723 40.30 -39.82 -26.56
CA TYR A 723 40.24 -39.79 -28.02
C TYR A 723 41.26 -40.76 -28.62
N ILE A 724 40.86 -41.47 -29.68
CA ILE A 724 41.79 -42.10 -30.62
C ILE A 724 41.79 -41.25 -31.88
N ARG A 725 42.96 -40.71 -32.22
CA ARG A 725 43.13 -39.82 -33.35
C ARG A 725 44.13 -40.38 -34.33
N ILE A 726 43.83 -40.29 -35.62
CA ILE A 726 44.72 -40.69 -36.70
C ILE A 726 45.02 -39.48 -37.55
N TYR A 727 46.30 -39.32 -37.89
CA TYR A 727 46.83 -38.21 -38.65
C TYR A 727 47.51 -38.71 -39.93
N ASP A 728 47.37 -37.97 -41.02
CA ASP A 728 48.08 -38.24 -42.28
C ASP A 728 49.55 -37.80 -42.23
N SER A 729 50.28 -37.94 -43.34
CA SER A 729 51.70 -37.55 -43.45
C SER A 729 51.94 -36.06 -43.26
N LYS A 730 50.93 -35.21 -43.52
CA LYS A 730 50.96 -33.76 -43.29
C LYS A 730 50.50 -33.38 -41.88
N ASN A 731 50.39 -34.36 -40.97
CA ASN A 731 49.92 -34.18 -39.59
C ASN A 731 48.49 -33.61 -39.50
N SER A 732 47.67 -33.77 -40.55
CA SER A 732 46.26 -33.38 -40.54
C SER A 732 45.41 -34.47 -39.89
N LEU A 733 44.45 -34.10 -39.04
CA LEU A 733 43.57 -35.04 -38.33
C LEU A 733 42.53 -35.63 -39.29
N VAL A 734 42.66 -36.92 -39.59
CA VAL A 734 41.80 -37.63 -40.55
C VAL A 734 40.73 -38.50 -39.88
N PHE A 735 41.01 -39.00 -38.68
CA PHE A 735 40.07 -39.80 -37.89
C PHE A 735 40.11 -39.38 -36.41
N ASN A 736 38.95 -39.31 -35.78
CA ASN A 736 38.76 -38.93 -34.39
C ASN A 736 37.61 -39.74 -33.79
N GLN A 737 37.93 -40.62 -32.84
CA GLN A 737 36.95 -41.35 -32.06
C GLN A 737 37.01 -40.92 -30.60
N ALA A 738 35.89 -40.46 -30.04
CA ALA A 738 35.78 -40.14 -28.62
C ALA A 738 35.25 -41.35 -27.82
N PHE A 739 35.69 -41.46 -26.56
CA PHE A 739 35.20 -42.42 -25.56
C PHE A 739 34.97 -41.71 -24.23
N TYR A 740 33.97 -42.16 -23.47
CA TYR A 740 33.73 -41.70 -22.10
C TYR A 740 33.81 -42.86 -21.10
N TYR A 741 34.85 -42.84 -20.26
CA TYR A 741 35.09 -43.84 -19.24
C TYR A 741 34.43 -43.46 -17.92
N LYS A 742 33.41 -44.22 -17.50
CA LYS A 742 32.77 -44.08 -16.19
C LYS A 742 33.61 -44.64 -15.03
N LYS A 743 34.47 -45.62 -15.33
CA LYS A 743 35.35 -46.31 -14.35
C LYS A 743 36.80 -46.31 -14.85
N ALA A 744 37.73 -46.30 -13.90
CA ALA A 744 39.15 -46.54 -14.17
C ALA A 744 39.36 -47.93 -14.77
N ASN A 745 40.46 -48.14 -15.48
CA ASN A 745 40.92 -49.45 -15.94
C ASN A 745 39.89 -50.23 -16.76
N THR A 746 38.94 -49.55 -17.41
CA THR A 746 38.03 -50.18 -18.37
C THR A 746 38.67 -50.12 -19.75
N LYS A 747 38.57 -51.18 -20.56
CA LYS A 747 39.03 -51.16 -21.97
C LYS A 747 37.88 -50.67 -22.85
N GLN A 748 38.18 -49.81 -23.80
CA GLN A 748 37.27 -49.51 -24.92
C GLN A 748 38.05 -49.65 -26.22
N SER A 749 37.32 -49.90 -27.29
CA SER A 749 37.88 -50.08 -28.62
C SER A 749 36.99 -49.48 -29.70
N THR A 750 37.59 -49.12 -30.82
CA THR A 750 36.89 -48.77 -32.05
C THR A 750 37.53 -49.50 -33.22
N VAL A 751 36.74 -49.67 -34.27
CA VAL A 751 37.18 -50.28 -35.52
C VAL A 751 37.51 -49.16 -36.51
N PHE A 752 38.71 -49.20 -37.06
CA PHE A 752 39.13 -48.32 -38.14
C PHE A 752 39.21 -49.11 -39.44
N LYS A 753 38.39 -48.71 -40.43
CA LYS A 753 38.30 -49.35 -41.77
C LYS A 753 38.98 -48.55 -42.89
N GLY A 754 39.87 -47.62 -42.52
CA GLY A 754 40.51 -46.72 -43.49
C GLY A 754 39.64 -45.54 -43.95
N TYR A 755 38.50 -45.27 -43.31
CA TYR A 755 37.66 -44.11 -43.59
C TYR A 755 37.94 -42.99 -42.57
N GLY A 756 38.03 -41.76 -43.06
CA GLY A 756 38.09 -40.58 -42.20
C GLY A 756 36.70 -40.22 -41.63
N ASN A 757 36.69 -39.47 -40.54
CA ASN A 757 35.46 -38.99 -39.91
C ASN A 757 35.61 -37.57 -39.32
N ASN A 758 36.63 -36.83 -39.75
CA ASN A 758 36.95 -35.52 -39.18
C ASN A 758 37.19 -34.46 -40.26
N GLY A 759 36.52 -33.31 -40.12
CA GLY A 759 36.62 -32.17 -41.05
C GLY A 759 36.34 -32.58 -42.50
N LYS A 760 37.26 -32.23 -43.41
CA LYS A 760 37.19 -32.53 -44.85
C LYS A 760 37.13 -34.03 -45.21
N TYR A 761 37.34 -34.94 -44.25
CA TYR A 761 37.39 -36.38 -44.48
C TYR A 761 36.14 -37.13 -43.99
N ASN A 762 35.04 -36.45 -43.66
CA ASN A 762 33.84 -37.09 -43.11
C ASN A 762 33.30 -38.19 -44.05
N LYS A 763 33.37 -39.46 -43.62
CA LYS A 763 32.96 -40.66 -44.36
C LYS A 763 33.72 -40.93 -45.67
N LYS A 764 34.87 -40.31 -45.92
CA LYS A 764 35.68 -40.54 -47.14
C LYS A 764 36.75 -41.61 -46.91
N LEU A 765 36.93 -42.51 -47.89
CA LEU A 765 38.00 -43.50 -47.89
C LEU A 765 39.36 -42.78 -48.03
N LEU A 766 40.27 -43.03 -47.10
CA LEU A 766 41.58 -42.41 -47.07
C LEU A 766 42.50 -43.00 -48.16
N SER A 767 43.49 -42.21 -48.59
CA SER A 767 44.47 -42.63 -49.60
C SER A 767 45.42 -43.70 -49.06
N LYS A 768 46.08 -44.43 -49.96
CA LYS A 768 47.17 -45.33 -49.58
C LYS A 768 48.29 -44.53 -48.91
N GLY A 769 48.91 -45.09 -47.87
CA GLY A 769 49.97 -44.39 -47.14
C GLY A 769 50.08 -44.77 -45.67
N LYS A 770 50.99 -44.10 -44.96
CA LYS A 770 51.27 -44.31 -43.54
C LYS A 770 50.61 -43.23 -42.69
N TYR A 771 49.93 -43.64 -41.63
CA TYR A 771 49.14 -42.79 -40.75
C TYR A 771 49.59 -42.91 -39.29
N THR A 772 49.71 -41.78 -38.59
CA THR A 772 50.13 -41.73 -37.18
C THR A 772 48.91 -41.84 -36.27
N VAL A 773 48.99 -42.71 -35.25
CA VAL A 773 47.92 -42.85 -34.25
C VAL A 773 48.33 -42.19 -32.93
N LYS A 774 47.46 -41.36 -32.38
CA LYS A 774 47.59 -40.79 -31.02
C LYS A 774 46.40 -41.23 -30.17
N PHE A 775 46.70 -41.74 -28.99
CA PHE A 775 45.73 -42.03 -27.94
C PHE A 775 45.80 -40.92 -26.90
N ILE A 776 44.69 -40.26 -26.63
CA ILE A 776 44.62 -39.09 -25.76
C ILE A 776 43.63 -39.42 -24.64
N HIS A 777 44.01 -39.20 -23.39
CA HIS A 777 43.10 -39.27 -22.25
C HIS A 777 43.34 -38.09 -21.32
N GLY A 778 42.42 -37.14 -21.38
CA GLY A 778 42.71 -35.82 -20.87
C GLY A 778 43.96 -35.19 -21.48
N SER A 779 44.92 -34.78 -20.64
CA SER A 779 46.16 -34.10 -21.05
C SER A 779 47.21 -35.08 -21.49
N TYR A 780 47.04 -36.34 -21.11
CA TYR A 780 47.99 -37.37 -21.44
C TYR A 780 47.77 -37.77 -22.89
N SER A 781 48.75 -37.45 -23.73
CA SER A 781 48.78 -37.82 -25.14
C SER A 781 49.89 -38.82 -25.36
N TYR A 782 49.52 -40.01 -25.80
CA TYR A 782 50.44 -41.09 -26.16
C TYR A 782 50.46 -41.26 -27.68
N LYS A 783 51.60 -40.99 -28.30
CA LYS A 783 51.83 -41.27 -29.73
C LYS A 783 52.20 -42.74 -29.87
N TYR A 784 51.41 -43.51 -30.61
CA TYR A 784 51.69 -44.93 -30.82
C TYR A 784 52.96 -45.07 -31.68
N PRO A 785 53.90 -45.97 -31.32
CA PRO A 785 55.20 -46.04 -31.98
C PRO A 785 55.11 -46.51 -33.43
N LYS A 786 54.15 -47.39 -33.76
CA LYS A 786 53.94 -47.91 -35.11
C LYS A 786 52.90 -47.08 -35.87
N LYS A 787 53.11 -46.87 -37.17
CA LYS A 787 52.12 -46.24 -38.07
C LYS A 787 51.13 -47.28 -38.62
N ILE A 788 49.91 -46.87 -38.91
CA ILE A 788 48.96 -47.67 -39.70
C ILE A 788 49.26 -47.45 -41.18
N THR A 789 49.53 -48.50 -41.92
CA THR A 789 49.74 -48.49 -43.37
C THR A 789 48.47 -48.97 -44.07
N LEU A 790 47.86 -48.10 -44.89
CA LEU A 790 46.78 -48.46 -45.81
C LEU A 790 47.39 -48.89 -47.16
N LYS A 791 47.26 -50.17 -47.50
CA LYS A 791 47.75 -50.78 -48.76
C LYS A 791 46.71 -50.71 -49.88
#